data_AF-A0A6B8RT25-F1
#
_entry.id   AF-A0A6B8RT25-F1
#
_cell.length_a   1.000
_cell.length_b   1.000
_cell.length_c   1.000
_cell.angle_alpha   90.00
_cell.angle_beta   90.00
_cell.angle_gamma   90.00
#
_symmetry.space_group_name_H-M   'P 1'
#
loop_
_entity.id
_entity.type
_entity.pdbx_description
1 polymer ?
#
loop_
_entity_poly.entity_id
_entity_poly.type
_entity_poly.pdbx_seq_one_letter_code
_entity_poly.pdbx_strand_id
1 'polypeptide(L)'
;MSISSNLLLNPEKKVYLSSGNIEITRYLEPLLVETALNEILEAIDFSKGALFTSKYEYPGRYSRWDIGFINPPIEICSYGHKFTISALNDRGHILLAAIEEKLNSLKELKVSKVDGIIEGEIIAAAVIYEEDRTLQPSIFTLMRAIKELFYSTEDAQLGLYGAFAYDLIFQFEPMELNNARAENRPDLVLYIPDELVIIDHQKSIAYKLSYEFSYGQQTTEALPRTGKPTKRILQSNKDQIKPYKAGKYANLVKEAIKAFKVGDLFEVVPTQTLYESCTEQASEVFAKLMKINPSPYGFIINLGREYLVGSSPEMYVRVEGNRVETCPISGTIKRGASAIEDAEQIRTLLNSPKEEAELTMCTDVDRNDKSRICVPGTVKVIGRRQIELYSHLIHTVDHVEGRLSPQYDALDAFITHMWAVTVTGAPKRAAVRWIEQHEESPRSWYGGAVGYYAFNGNLNTGLTLRTIKIKDGIAEITAGATLLYDSVPEEEEQETLTKAAALVQAIRARADAMRDPAAKSKASNELGLGKSILLVDHEDSFVHTLANYFKQTGAEVRTLRSTAARELLRSDELFDLVVLSPGPGRPEEFNLNETIELCLKREVPVFGVCLGLQGLVEHFGGELGVLEYPQHGKAAIIEVLHASYLWEGMPNHFKVGRYHSLYASKVPDCQTITAVSQEDQVVMAVEHKTLPISAVQFHPESILALGNKAGMSIIENVIKAILGKKNHRIVDNRR
;
A
#
# COMPACT_ATOMS: atom_id res chain seq x y z
N MET A 1 6.93 -1.46 19.66
CA MET A 1 6.74 -1.77 21.10
C MET A 1 5.25 -1.95 21.34
N SER A 2 4.82 -2.87 22.20
CA SER A 2 3.39 -3.07 22.51
C SER A 2 2.84 -1.84 23.22
N ILE A 3 1.74 -1.27 22.73
CA ILE A 3 1.08 -0.11 23.36
C ILE A 3 0.55 -0.41 24.78
N SER A 4 0.52 -1.69 25.15
CA SER A 4 0.02 -2.20 26.43
C SER A 4 1.11 -2.84 27.30
N SER A 5 2.40 -2.66 26.97
CA SER A 5 3.50 -3.38 27.65
C SER A 5 3.58 -3.20 29.16
N ASN A 6 3.02 -2.12 29.71
CA ASN A 6 3.02 -1.85 31.15
C ASN A 6 1.62 -1.75 31.78
N LEU A 7 0.54 -1.94 31.02
CA LEU A 7 -0.83 -1.67 31.51
C LEU A 7 -1.50 -2.87 32.20
N LEU A 8 -1.20 -4.11 31.80
CA LEU A 8 -1.73 -5.32 32.47
C LEU A 8 -1.16 -5.56 33.87
N LEU A 9 -0.11 -4.83 34.26
CA LEU A 9 0.46 -4.84 35.61
C LEU A 9 -0.17 -3.76 36.52
N ASN A 10 -1.05 -2.92 35.98
CA ASN A 10 -1.70 -1.87 36.77
C ASN A 10 -2.93 -2.40 37.52
N PRO A 11 -3.25 -1.82 38.69
CA PRO A 11 -4.47 -2.14 39.42
C PRO A 11 -5.72 -1.73 38.63
N GLU A 12 -6.82 -2.45 38.83
CA GLU A 12 -8.15 -2.15 38.26
C GLU A 12 -8.63 -0.73 38.57
N LYS A 13 -8.21 -0.18 39.71
CA LYS A 13 -8.42 1.22 40.09
C LYS A 13 -7.09 1.84 40.50
N LYS A 14 -6.79 3.03 39.99
CA LYS A 14 -5.60 3.81 40.34
C LYS A 14 -5.98 5.26 40.60
N VAL A 15 -5.58 5.80 41.75
CA VAL A 15 -5.77 7.22 42.09
C VAL A 15 -4.39 7.88 42.08
N TYR A 16 -4.27 9.00 41.39
CA TYR A 16 -3.03 9.77 41.32
C TYR A 16 -3.32 11.26 41.16
N LEU A 17 -2.37 12.09 41.57
CA LEU A 17 -2.44 13.55 41.40
C LEU A 17 -1.64 13.94 40.16
N SER A 18 -2.21 14.78 39.30
CA SER A 18 -1.48 15.39 38.19
C SER A 18 -0.59 16.54 38.68
N SER A 19 0.34 16.99 37.84
CA SER A 19 1.19 18.16 38.14
C SER A 19 0.39 19.47 38.24
N GLY A 20 -0.82 19.51 37.68
CA GLY A 20 -1.78 20.60 37.80
C GLY A 20 -2.72 20.50 39.01
N ASN A 21 -2.44 19.63 39.98
CA ASN A 21 -3.30 19.37 41.15
C ASN A 21 -4.72 18.88 40.79
N ILE A 22 -4.87 18.15 39.69
CA ILE A 22 -6.11 17.43 39.38
C ILE A 22 -5.95 16.03 39.96
N GLU A 23 -6.85 15.64 40.87
CA GLU A 23 -6.90 14.26 41.33
C GLU A 23 -7.62 13.43 40.26
N ILE A 24 -6.96 12.40 39.77
CA ILE A 24 -7.44 11.54 38.70
C ILE A 24 -7.59 10.12 39.23
N THR A 25 -8.80 9.59 39.11
CA THR A 25 -9.07 8.17 39.35
C THR A 25 -9.25 7.48 38.00
N ARG A 26 -8.36 6.56 37.67
CA ARG A 26 -8.46 5.70 36.49
C ARG A 26 -8.99 4.32 36.87
N TYR A 27 -10.00 3.87 36.14
CA TYR A 27 -10.51 2.51 36.16
C TYR A 27 -10.05 1.76 34.90
N LEU A 28 -9.72 0.48 35.04
CA LEU A 28 -9.36 -0.42 33.95
C LEU A 28 -10.35 -1.60 33.96
N GLU A 29 -11.11 -1.73 32.88
CA GLU A 29 -12.08 -2.81 32.66
C GLU A 29 -11.63 -3.68 31.48
N PRO A 30 -11.34 -4.98 31.67
CA PRO A 30 -11.05 -5.89 30.56
C PRO A 30 -12.26 -6.06 29.64
N LEU A 31 -12.03 -6.11 28.33
CA LEU A 31 -13.04 -6.33 27.29
C LEU A 31 -12.72 -7.56 26.45
N LEU A 32 -13.72 -8.07 25.72
CA LEU A 32 -13.52 -9.07 24.67
C LEU A 32 -13.03 -8.38 23.39
N VAL A 33 -11.94 -8.87 22.81
CA VAL A 33 -11.31 -8.29 21.61
C VAL A 33 -12.28 -8.20 20.44
N GLU A 34 -13.13 -9.21 20.27
CA GLU A 34 -14.06 -9.35 19.15
C GLU A 34 -15.17 -8.29 19.16
N THR A 35 -15.54 -7.78 20.33
CA THR A 35 -16.68 -6.86 20.51
C THR A 35 -16.27 -5.50 21.05
N ALA A 36 -15.01 -5.29 21.42
CA ALA A 36 -14.54 -4.08 22.09
C ALA A 36 -14.81 -2.78 21.30
N LEU A 37 -14.84 -2.83 19.97
CA LEU A 37 -15.08 -1.63 19.13
C LEU A 37 -16.55 -1.40 18.77
N ASN A 38 -17.47 -2.33 19.09
CA ASN A 38 -18.86 -2.26 18.60
C ASN A 38 -19.55 -0.98 19.04
N GLU A 39 -19.46 -0.64 20.33
CA GLU A 39 -20.07 0.58 20.89
C GLU A 39 -19.56 1.85 20.20
N ILE A 40 -18.24 1.93 19.96
CA ILE A 40 -17.65 3.08 19.27
C ILE A 40 -18.16 3.16 17.83
N LEU A 41 -18.13 2.07 17.09
CA LEU A 41 -18.56 2.05 15.68
C LEU A 41 -20.05 2.36 15.50
N GLU A 42 -20.90 1.94 16.44
CA GLU A 42 -22.34 2.24 16.43
C GLU A 42 -22.63 3.71 16.80
N ALA A 43 -21.84 4.30 17.70
CA ALA A 43 -22.09 5.65 18.21
C ALA A 43 -21.36 6.77 17.46
N ILE A 44 -20.22 6.49 16.79
CA ILE A 44 -19.34 7.52 16.21
C ILE A 44 -19.99 8.32 15.08
N ASP A 45 -21.02 7.79 14.42
CA ASP A 45 -21.81 8.53 13.42
C ASP A 45 -22.74 9.59 14.04
N PHE A 46 -22.96 9.53 15.35
CA PHE A 46 -23.89 10.41 16.08
C PHE A 46 -23.24 11.12 17.25
N SER A 47 -22.00 10.81 17.58
CA SER A 47 -21.28 11.35 18.73
C SER A 47 -19.89 11.76 18.30
N LYS A 48 -19.43 12.94 18.74
CA LYS A 48 -18.02 13.32 18.60
C LYS A 48 -17.15 12.25 19.24
N GLY A 49 -16.05 11.93 18.58
CA GLY A 49 -15.22 10.80 18.93
C GLY A 49 -14.25 10.44 17.82
N ALA A 50 -13.36 9.52 18.12
CA ALA A 50 -12.38 9.02 17.16
C ALA A 50 -12.10 7.55 17.39
N LEU A 51 -11.78 6.84 16.31
CA LEU A 51 -11.18 5.51 16.34
C LEU A 51 -9.94 5.54 15.45
N PHE A 52 -8.80 5.21 16.04
CA PHE A 52 -7.51 5.03 15.39
C PHE A 52 -7.16 3.54 15.39
N THR A 53 -6.69 3.04 14.25
CA THR A 53 -6.46 1.62 14.02
C THR A 53 -5.13 1.42 13.31
N SER A 54 -4.41 0.37 13.67
CA SER A 54 -3.23 -0.12 12.98
C SER A 54 -3.42 -1.60 12.68
N LYS A 55 -3.68 -1.93 11.41
CA LYS A 55 -3.90 -3.33 10.97
C LYS A 55 -2.65 -3.99 10.41
N TYR A 56 -1.54 -3.27 10.31
CA TYR A 56 -0.27 -3.77 9.78
C TYR A 56 0.75 -4.01 10.88
N GLU A 57 1.59 -5.01 10.65
CA GLU A 57 2.74 -5.31 11.49
C GLU A 57 3.98 -5.28 10.59
N TYR A 58 4.90 -4.39 10.92
CA TYR A 58 6.23 -4.34 10.32
C TYR A 58 7.23 -4.33 11.48
N PRO A 59 8.10 -5.36 11.60
CA PRO A 59 9.04 -5.47 12.71
C PRO A 59 9.83 -4.18 12.94
N GLY A 60 9.82 -3.67 14.17
CA GLY A 60 10.51 -2.44 14.55
C GLY A 60 9.80 -1.13 14.17
N ARG A 61 8.76 -1.17 13.32
CA ARG A 61 8.05 0.02 12.83
C ARG A 61 6.59 0.08 13.25
N TYR A 62 5.78 -0.91 12.88
CA TYR A 62 4.34 -0.95 13.16
C TYR A 62 3.96 -2.16 14.00
N SER A 63 3.07 -1.94 14.96
CA SER A 63 2.41 -2.97 15.74
C SER A 63 0.90 -2.84 15.55
N ARG A 64 0.17 -3.95 15.66
CA ARG A 64 -1.28 -3.94 15.47
C ARG A 64 -2.00 -3.53 16.76
N TRP A 65 -2.79 -2.46 16.68
CA TRP A 65 -3.56 -1.94 17.80
C TRP A 65 -4.77 -1.14 17.33
N ASP A 66 -5.77 -0.96 18.21
CA ASP A 66 -6.85 0.00 18.02
C ASP A 66 -7.02 0.85 19.29
N ILE A 67 -7.29 2.15 19.14
CA ILE A 67 -7.62 3.08 20.24
C ILE A 67 -8.82 3.91 19.81
N GLY A 68 -9.88 3.95 20.60
CA GLY A 68 -11.03 4.81 20.29
C GLY A 68 -11.83 5.26 21.49
N PHE A 69 -12.68 6.25 21.26
CA PHE A 69 -13.53 6.89 22.26
C PHE A 69 -14.72 7.60 21.61
N ILE A 70 -15.74 7.87 22.43
CA ILE A 70 -16.92 8.66 22.11
C ILE A 70 -17.23 9.62 23.26
N ASN A 71 -18.01 10.67 22.99
CA ASN A 71 -18.46 11.65 23.98
C ASN A 71 -17.34 12.28 24.83
N PRO A 72 -16.22 12.73 24.24
CA PRO A 72 -15.13 13.34 25.00
C PRO A 72 -15.61 14.59 25.77
N PRO A 73 -15.19 14.82 27.02
CA PRO A 73 -15.58 15.99 27.79
C PRO A 73 -15.15 17.35 27.21
N ILE A 74 -13.98 17.42 26.58
CA ILE A 74 -13.38 18.67 26.08
C ILE A 74 -13.10 18.57 24.59
N GLU A 75 -13.41 19.64 23.87
CA GLU A 75 -12.96 19.92 22.50
C GLU A 75 -12.10 21.18 22.46
N ILE A 76 -10.99 21.10 21.73
CA ILE A 76 -10.07 22.20 21.45
C ILE A 76 -10.03 22.40 19.94
N CYS A 77 -10.34 23.60 19.47
CA CYS A 77 -10.24 23.99 18.06
C CYS A 77 -9.31 25.19 17.91
N SER A 78 -8.52 25.25 16.83
CA SER A 78 -7.84 26.49 16.42
C SER A 78 -8.24 26.96 15.02
N TYR A 79 -8.03 28.25 14.80
CA TYR A 79 -8.37 29.02 13.61
C TYR A 79 -7.27 30.06 13.38
N GLY A 80 -6.11 29.61 12.86
CA GLY A 80 -4.89 30.42 12.86
C GLY A 80 -4.49 30.77 14.30
N HIS A 81 -4.25 32.05 14.60
CA HIS A 81 -3.84 32.48 15.95
C HIS A 81 -4.98 32.52 16.97
N LYS A 82 -6.21 32.16 16.59
CA LYS A 82 -7.36 32.09 17.51
C LYS A 82 -7.66 30.65 17.89
N PHE A 83 -8.19 30.43 19.09
CA PHE A 83 -8.62 29.12 19.53
C PHE A 83 -9.88 29.18 20.39
N THR A 84 -10.54 28.03 20.50
CA THR A 84 -11.67 27.81 21.39
C THR A 84 -11.51 26.51 22.16
N ILE A 85 -11.88 26.49 23.45
CA ILE A 85 -11.99 25.27 24.25
C ILE A 85 -13.42 25.17 24.79
N SER A 86 -14.09 24.09 24.43
CA SER A 86 -15.50 23.86 24.75
C SER A 86 -15.66 22.63 25.65
N ALA A 87 -16.47 22.76 26.69
CA ALA A 87 -17.03 21.61 27.39
C ALA A 87 -18.17 21.01 26.55
N LEU A 88 -18.09 19.73 26.22
CA LEU A 88 -19.09 19.02 25.42
C LEU A 88 -20.19 18.37 26.29
N ASN A 89 -19.95 18.21 27.59
CA ASN A 89 -20.86 17.69 28.60
C ASN A 89 -20.52 18.25 30.00
N ASP A 90 -21.32 17.88 31.01
CA ASP A 90 -21.17 18.39 32.39
C ASP A 90 -19.80 18.08 33.00
N ARG A 91 -19.20 16.95 32.61
CA ARG A 91 -17.86 16.53 33.05
C ARG A 91 -16.79 17.47 32.52
N GLY A 92 -16.96 17.95 31.29
CA GLY A 92 -16.09 18.93 30.66
C GLY A 92 -16.06 20.27 31.40
N HIS A 93 -17.17 20.71 32.00
CA HIS A 93 -17.22 21.98 32.72
C HIS A 93 -16.26 22.02 33.93
N ILE A 94 -16.02 20.89 34.59
CA ILE A 94 -15.07 20.77 35.71
C ILE A 94 -13.64 20.93 35.20
N LEU A 95 -13.29 20.23 34.12
CA LEU A 95 -11.97 20.33 33.50
C LEU A 95 -11.70 21.71 32.93
N LEU A 96 -12.72 22.35 32.36
CA LEU A 96 -12.63 23.66 31.75
C LEU A 96 -12.18 24.73 32.74
N ALA A 97 -12.60 24.64 34.01
CA ALA A 97 -12.17 25.55 35.06
C ALA A 97 -10.65 25.45 35.34
N ALA A 98 -10.12 24.23 35.43
CA ALA A 98 -8.67 24.00 35.62
C ALA A 98 -7.86 24.47 34.41
N ILE A 99 -8.37 24.23 33.19
CA ILE A 99 -7.74 24.68 31.94
C ILE A 99 -7.72 26.21 31.88
N GLU A 100 -8.85 26.86 32.16
CA GLU A 100 -8.96 28.32 32.17
C GLU A 100 -7.95 28.97 33.12
N GLU A 101 -7.81 28.46 34.35
CA GLU A 101 -6.85 28.97 35.32
C GLU A 101 -5.40 28.83 34.81
N LYS A 102 -5.04 27.66 34.27
CA LYS A 102 -3.71 27.42 33.69
C LYS A 102 -3.43 28.35 32.52
N LEU A 103 -4.37 28.54 31.59
CA LEU A 103 -4.16 29.38 30.41
C LEU A 103 -4.08 30.87 30.74
N ASN A 104 -4.85 31.34 31.73
CA ASN A 104 -4.77 32.74 32.21
C ASN A 104 -3.41 33.08 32.84
N SER A 105 -2.63 32.08 33.25
CA SER A 105 -1.27 32.30 33.79
C SER A 105 -0.22 32.58 32.71
N LEU A 106 -0.54 32.32 31.43
CA LEU A 106 0.40 32.44 30.31
C LEU A 106 0.33 33.82 29.69
N LYS A 107 1.49 34.45 29.50
CA LYS A 107 1.59 35.80 28.92
C LYS A 107 1.47 35.80 27.40
N GLU A 108 1.69 34.64 26.81
CA GLU A 108 1.65 34.36 25.38
C GLU A 108 0.22 34.25 24.85
N LEU A 109 -0.78 34.12 25.74
CA LEU A 109 -2.18 33.93 25.39
C LEU A 109 -3.03 35.06 25.96
N LYS A 110 -3.97 35.57 25.16
CA LYS A 110 -5.11 36.34 25.67
C LYS A 110 -6.28 35.39 25.74
N VAL A 111 -6.88 35.28 26.92
CA VAL A 111 -7.95 34.33 27.19
C VAL A 111 -9.16 35.08 27.73
N SER A 112 -10.34 34.73 27.22
CA SER A 112 -11.63 35.19 27.72
C SER A 112 -12.59 34.01 27.77
N LYS A 113 -13.70 34.18 28.50
CA LYS A 113 -14.77 33.19 28.56
C LYS A 113 -16.07 33.82 28.11
N VAL A 114 -16.67 33.27 27.06
CA VAL A 114 -17.92 33.74 26.47
C VAL A 114 -18.89 32.55 26.39
N ASP A 115 -20.07 32.70 26.97
CA ASP A 115 -21.11 31.64 27.00
C ASP A 115 -20.60 30.26 27.48
N GLY A 116 -19.65 30.24 28.41
CA GLY A 116 -19.07 29.02 28.96
C GLY A 116 -18.04 28.33 28.05
N ILE A 117 -17.64 28.96 26.95
CA ILE A 117 -16.55 28.55 26.06
C ILE A 117 -15.33 29.44 26.37
N ILE A 118 -14.15 28.83 26.46
CA ILE A 118 -12.90 29.59 26.51
C ILE A 118 -12.57 30.01 25.08
N GLU A 119 -12.46 31.30 24.84
CA GLU A 119 -11.92 31.86 23.60
C GLU A 119 -10.54 32.44 23.88
N GLY A 120 -9.64 32.35 22.92
CA GLY A 120 -8.36 33.01 23.07
C GLY A 120 -7.63 33.30 21.78
N GLU A 121 -6.62 34.13 21.93
CA GLU A 121 -5.74 34.58 20.86
C GLU A 121 -4.29 34.40 21.31
N ILE A 122 -3.48 33.85 20.41
CA ILE A 122 -2.04 33.66 20.59
C ILE A 122 -1.35 34.96 20.22
N ILE A 123 -0.54 35.48 21.15
CA ILE A 123 0.26 36.69 20.93
C ILE A 123 1.53 36.30 20.19
N ALA A 124 1.64 36.70 18.93
CA ALA A 124 2.82 36.45 18.11
C ALA A 124 4.09 37.11 18.72
N ALA A 125 5.21 36.40 18.65
CA ALA A 125 6.52 36.95 19.01
C ALA A 125 7.03 37.92 17.93
N ALA A 126 7.82 38.92 18.32
CA ALA A 126 8.32 39.95 17.40
C ALA A 126 9.50 39.46 16.53
N VAL A 127 10.46 38.74 17.11
CA VAL A 127 11.66 38.19 16.43
C VAL A 127 12.13 36.94 17.19
N ILE A 128 12.38 35.85 16.47
CA ILE A 128 12.88 34.57 17.00
C ILE A 128 14.01 34.06 16.10
N TYR A 129 15.04 33.44 16.70
CA TYR A 129 16.12 32.77 15.97
C TYR A 129 15.62 31.47 15.33
N GLU A 130 16.18 31.05 14.20
CA GLU A 130 15.71 29.85 13.49
C GLU A 130 15.86 28.57 14.34
N GLU A 131 16.87 28.54 15.22
CA GLU A 131 17.12 27.47 16.19
C GLU A 131 16.03 27.36 17.26
N ASP A 132 15.37 28.47 17.58
CA ASP A 132 14.31 28.57 18.58
C ASP A 132 12.91 28.62 17.94
N ARG A 133 12.81 28.40 16.63
CA ARG A 133 11.59 28.58 15.85
C ARG A 133 10.40 27.77 16.37
N THR A 134 10.64 26.55 16.85
CA THR A 134 9.57 25.68 17.38
C THR A 134 9.06 26.13 18.76
N LEU A 135 9.80 27.02 19.43
CA LEU A 135 9.44 27.60 20.73
C LEU A 135 8.58 28.86 20.59
N GLN A 136 8.31 29.32 19.37
CA GLN A 136 7.47 30.50 19.17
C GLN A 136 6.04 30.28 19.70
N PRO A 137 5.40 31.31 20.27
CA PRO A 137 4.00 31.27 20.67
C PRO A 137 3.10 30.79 19.52
N SER A 138 2.36 29.71 19.77
CA SER A 138 1.48 29.06 18.79
C SER A 138 0.41 28.23 19.51
N ILE A 139 -0.45 27.53 18.77
CA ILE A 139 -1.40 26.59 19.38
C ILE A 139 -0.70 25.49 20.20
N PHE A 140 0.56 25.20 19.89
CA PHE A 140 1.36 24.22 20.61
C PHE A 140 1.78 24.72 21.99
N THR A 141 1.87 26.04 22.21
CA THR A 141 2.05 26.62 23.56
C THR A 141 0.88 26.25 24.47
N LEU A 142 -0.35 26.33 23.95
CA LEU A 142 -1.56 25.89 24.65
C LEU A 142 -1.54 24.38 24.90
N MET A 143 -1.15 23.58 23.90
CA MET A 143 -1.06 22.11 24.05
C MET A 143 -0.04 21.70 25.12
N ARG A 144 1.11 22.38 25.20
CA ARG A 144 2.12 22.17 26.26
C ARG A 144 1.53 22.48 27.64
N ALA A 145 0.83 23.61 27.77
CA ALA A 145 0.22 24.02 29.02
C ALA A 145 -0.84 23.03 29.53
N ILE A 146 -1.69 22.52 28.63
CA ILE A 146 -2.67 21.48 28.96
C ILE A 146 -1.94 20.18 29.32
N LYS A 147 -0.91 19.78 28.57
CA LYS A 147 -0.11 18.61 28.93
C LYS A 147 0.49 18.71 30.32
N GLU A 148 1.05 19.86 30.69
CA GLU A 148 1.58 20.09 32.04
C GLU A 148 0.50 19.97 33.12
N LEU A 149 -0.70 20.50 32.86
CA LEU A 149 -1.82 20.43 33.79
C LEU A 149 -2.22 18.99 34.11
N PHE A 150 -2.21 18.10 33.12
CA PHE A 150 -2.61 16.69 33.28
C PHE A 150 -1.44 15.70 33.44
N TYR A 151 -0.18 16.16 33.38
CA TYR A 151 1.00 15.28 33.44
C TYR A 151 1.06 14.46 34.74
N SER A 152 1.29 13.16 34.58
CA SER A 152 1.64 12.22 35.65
C SER A 152 2.44 11.06 35.07
N THR A 153 3.36 10.49 35.84
CA THR A 153 4.08 9.25 35.49
C THR A 153 3.20 8.01 35.61
N GLU A 154 2.03 8.13 36.25
CA GLU A 154 1.14 7.02 36.56
C GLU A 154 0.25 6.60 35.38
N ASP A 155 0.20 7.41 34.32
CA ASP A 155 -0.61 7.22 33.14
C ASP A 155 0.15 7.56 31.83
N ALA A 156 -0.09 6.79 30.79
CA ALA A 156 0.55 6.93 29.48
C ALA A 156 -0.44 7.05 28.31
N GLN A 157 -1.74 7.07 28.60
CA GLN A 157 -2.82 7.01 27.60
C GLN A 157 -3.66 8.29 27.61
N LEU A 158 -3.95 8.90 28.77
CA LEU A 158 -4.69 10.15 28.80
C LEU A 158 -3.93 11.24 28.00
N GLY A 159 -4.62 11.97 27.12
CA GLY A 159 -3.98 12.88 26.18
C GLY A 159 -4.94 13.66 25.29
N LEU A 160 -4.37 14.32 24.29
CA LEU A 160 -5.07 15.02 23.22
C LEU A 160 -5.18 14.13 21.99
N TYR A 161 -6.38 13.93 21.47
CA TYR A 161 -6.67 13.04 20.35
C TYR A 161 -7.43 13.76 19.24
N GLY A 162 -7.03 13.62 17.98
CA GLY A 162 -7.80 14.19 16.88
C GLY A 162 -7.00 14.42 15.61
N ALA A 163 -7.21 15.59 15.01
CA ALA A 163 -6.71 15.93 13.68
C ALA A 163 -6.07 17.32 13.64
N PHE A 164 -5.07 17.44 12.78
CA PHE A 164 -4.30 18.64 12.47
C PHE A 164 -4.43 18.88 10.97
N ALA A 165 -4.94 20.04 10.56
CA ALA A 165 -5.14 20.39 9.16
C ALA A 165 -3.86 20.94 8.55
N TYR A 166 -3.74 20.87 7.22
CA TYR A 166 -2.58 21.38 6.48
C TYR A 166 -2.31 22.87 6.76
N ASP A 167 -3.37 23.68 6.85
CA ASP A 167 -3.26 25.13 7.05
C ASP A 167 -2.62 25.53 8.40
N LEU A 168 -2.46 24.59 9.34
CA LEU A 168 -1.76 24.83 10.60
C LEU A 168 -0.32 25.34 10.38
N ILE A 169 0.32 24.96 9.26
CA ILE A 169 1.65 25.43 8.89
C ILE A 169 1.74 26.95 8.77
N PHE A 170 0.64 27.64 8.41
CA PHE A 170 0.65 29.09 8.23
C PHE A 170 0.75 29.86 9.55
N GLN A 171 0.54 29.21 10.70
CA GLN A 171 0.90 29.76 12.00
C GLN A 171 2.43 29.87 12.19
N PHE A 172 3.22 29.12 11.40
CA PHE A 172 4.67 29.04 11.51
C PHE A 172 5.43 29.57 10.30
N GLU A 173 4.86 29.40 9.12
CA GLU A 173 5.38 29.86 7.83
C GLU A 173 4.41 30.90 7.25
N PRO A 174 4.40 32.14 7.78
CA PRO A 174 3.51 33.18 7.26
C PRO A 174 3.85 33.47 5.79
N MET A 175 2.82 33.47 4.95
CA MET A 175 2.90 33.79 3.52
C MET A 175 1.58 34.35 3.01
N GLU A 176 1.60 34.96 1.82
CA GLU A 176 0.40 35.42 1.14
C GLU A 176 -0.48 34.22 0.76
N LEU A 177 -1.76 34.31 1.09
CA LEU A 177 -2.75 33.27 0.84
C LEU A 177 -3.61 33.65 -0.36
N ASN A 178 -3.59 32.83 -1.42
CA ASN A 178 -4.36 33.05 -2.64
C ASN A 178 -5.79 32.50 -2.54
N ASN A 179 -5.99 31.48 -1.73
CA ASN A 179 -7.29 30.85 -1.56
C ASN A 179 -8.06 31.41 -0.36
N ALA A 180 -9.37 31.65 -0.50
CA ALA A 180 -10.18 32.08 0.64
C ALA A 180 -10.41 30.92 1.64
N ARG A 181 -10.27 31.20 2.93
CA ARG A 181 -10.64 30.29 4.02
C ARG A 181 -11.94 30.77 4.66
N ALA A 182 -12.84 29.86 4.98
CA ALA A 182 -13.98 30.21 5.82
C ALA A 182 -13.49 30.49 7.25
N GLU A 183 -13.96 31.57 7.87
CA GLU A 183 -13.50 32.01 9.21
C GLU A 183 -13.68 30.93 10.30
N ASN A 184 -14.69 30.07 10.15
CA ASN A 184 -15.04 29.02 11.10
C ASN A 184 -14.49 27.64 10.71
N ARG A 185 -13.52 27.58 9.80
CA ARG A 185 -12.87 26.32 9.41
C ARG A 185 -11.69 26.06 10.34
N PRO A 186 -11.74 25.01 11.18
CA PRO A 186 -10.65 24.75 12.09
C PRO A 186 -9.40 24.26 11.34
N ASP A 187 -8.22 24.66 11.80
CA ASP A 187 -6.93 24.11 11.39
C ASP A 187 -6.40 23.04 12.37
N LEU A 188 -7.09 22.82 13.48
CA LEU A 188 -6.85 21.79 14.48
C LEU A 188 -8.16 21.48 15.19
N VAL A 189 -8.42 20.19 15.45
CA VAL A 189 -9.49 19.74 16.35
C VAL A 189 -8.94 18.59 17.19
N LEU A 190 -8.87 18.79 18.50
CA LEU A 190 -8.40 17.81 19.47
C LEU A 190 -9.42 17.62 20.59
N TYR A 191 -9.50 16.40 21.09
CA TYR A 191 -10.38 15.97 22.18
C TYR A 191 -9.56 15.54 23.39
N ILE A 192 -10.07 15.81 24.59
CA ILE A 192 -9.63 15.13 25.82
C ILE A 192 -10.71 14.09 26.15
N PRO A 193 -10.49 12.80 25.89
CA PRO A 193 -11.42 11.75 26.27
C PRO A 193 -11.29 11.39 27.75
N ASP A 194 -12.39 10.95 28.34
CA ASP A 194 -12.43 10.36 29.68
C ASP A 194 -12.83 8.88 29.67
N GLU A 195 -13.03 8.31 28.48
CA GLU A 195 -13.04 6.88 28.22
C GLU A 195 -12.20 6.56 26.99
N LEU A 196 -11.40 5.50 27.06
CA LEU A 196 -10.58 5.00 25.97
C LEU A 196 -10.74 3.48 25.90
N VAL A 197 -11.20 2.96 24.76
CA VAL A 197 -11.08 1.54 24.43
C VAL A 197 -9.76 1.32 23.74
N ILE A 198 -8.97 0.36 24.22
CA ILE A 198 -7.66 0.03 23.69
C ILE A 198 -7.59 -1.47 23.42
N ILE A 199 -7.12 -1.82 22.22
CA ILE A 199 -6.90 -3.20 21.79
C ILE A 199 -5.44 -3.35 21.38
N ASP A 200 -4.75 -4.31 21.96
CA ASP A 200 -3.44 -4.78 21.51
C ASP A 200 -3.64 -6.15 20.84
N HIS A 201 -3.63 -6.14 19.51
CA HIS A 201 -3.87 -7.34 18.70
C HIS A 201 -2.71 -8.33 18.79
N GLN A 202 -1.50 -7.87 19.11
CA GLN A 202 -0.33 -8.74 19.26
C GLN A 202 -0.45 -9.60 20.51
N LYS A 203 -1.04 -9.04 21.57
CA LYS A 203 -1.30 -9.75 22.83
C LYS A 203 -2.70 -10.35 22.92
N SER A 204 -3.59 -10.05 21.97
CA SER A 204 -5.00 -10.43 21.99
C SER A 204 -5.70 -9.99 23.28
N ILE A 205 -5.46 -8.73 23.67
CA ILE A 205 -6.07 -8.12 24.85
C ILE A 205 -6.84 -6.86 24.45
N ALA A 206 -7.97 -6.63 25.11
CA ALA A 206 -8.73 -5.40 25.01
C ALA A 206 -9.13 -4.93 26.40
N TYR A 207 -9.15 -3.61 26.61
CA TYR A 207 -9.59 -3.00 27.85
C TYR A 207 -10.16 -1.61 27.60
N LYS A 208 -11.02 -1.17 28.50
CA LYS A 208 -11.51 0.20 28.60
C LYS A 208 -10.85 0.89 29.78
N LEU A 209 -10.31 2.08 29.55
CA LEU A 209 -9.87 2.99 30.59
C LEU A 209 -10.95 4.04 30.78
N SER A 210 -11.44 4.23 32.00
CA SER A 210 -12.39 5.29 32.35
C SER A 210 -11.78 6.18 33.42
N TYR A 211 -11.90 7.50 33.26
CA TYR A 211 -11.28 8.49 34.14
C TYR A 211 -12.35 9.28 34.90
N GLU A 212 -12.12 9.51 36.19
CA GLU A 212 -12.80 10.51 37.01
C GLU A 212 -11.80 11.59 37.41
N PHE A 213 -12.24 12.84 37.38
CA PHE A 213 -11.43 14.01 37.66
C PHE A 213 -12.03 14.80 38.82
N SER A 214 -11.20 15.18 39.78
CA SER A 214 -11.56 16.12 40.84
C SER A 214 -10.64 17.33 40.81
N TYR A 215 -11.25 18.52 40.80
CA TYR A 215 -10.54 19.80 40.84
C TYR A 215 -11.25 20.76 41.79
N GLY A 216 -10.52 21.30 42.75
CA GLY A 216 -11.10 22.09 43.84
C GLY A 216 -12.11 21.26 44.65
N GLN A 217 -13.37 21.69 44.69
CA GLN A 217 -14.48 20.98 45.38
C GLN A 217 -15.40 20.24 44.41
N GLN A 218 -15.09 20.21 43.11
CA GLN A 218 -15.91 19.57 42.09
C GLN A 218 -15.30 18.24 41.65
N THR A 219 -16.16 17.27 41.35
CA THR A 219 -15.77 15.95 40.85
C THR A 219 -16.66 15.51 39.70
N THR A 220 -16.10 14.81 38.74
CA THR A 220 -16.88 14.16 37.68
C THR A 220 -17.55 12.88 38.16
N GLU A 221 -17.21 12.38 39.34
CA GLU A 221 -17.82 11.17 39.88
C GLU A 221 -19.35 11.29 39.92
N ALA A 222 -20.04 10.24 39.48
CA ALA A 222 -21.49 10.18 39.29
C ALA A 222 -22.08 11.07 38.19
N LEU A 223 -21.29 11.88 37.47
CA LEU A 223 -21.77 12.58 36.27
C LEU A 223 -21.83 11.64 35.05
N PRO A 224 -22.87 11.71 34.21
CA PRO A 224 -23.02 10.84 33.05
C PRO A 224 -21.99 11.13 31.95
N ARG A 225 -21.52 10.07 31.27
CA ARG A 225 -20.60 10.13 30.12
C ARG A 225 -21.35 10.26 28.79
N THR A 226 -22.32 11.15 28.73
CA THR A 226 -23.13 11.39 27.53
C THR A 226 -22.61 12.61 26.76
N GLY A 227 -22.97 12.69 25.48
CA GLY A 227 -22.65 13.83 24.61
C GLY A 227 -23.88 14.30 23.85
N LYS A 228 -23.80 15.53 23.32
CA LYS A 228 -24.84 16.06 22.43
C LYS A 228 -24.76 15.35 21.07
N PRO A 229 -25.87 14.79 20.55
CA PRO A 229 -25.85 14.13 19.25
C PRO A 229 -25.42 15.08 18.12
N THR A 230 -24.54 14.61 17.25
CA THR A 230 -24.14 15.31 16.03
C THR A 230 -25.20 15.11 14.95
N LYS A 231 -25.61 16.18 14.28
CA LYS A 231 -26.55 16.09 13.16
C LYS A 231 -25.80 15.69 11.89
N ARG A 232 -26.31 14.68 11.17
CA ARG A 232 -25.79 14.28 9.87
C ARG A 232 -26.79 14.56 8.75
N ILE A 233 -26.28 15.04 7.63
CA ILE A 233 -27.02 15.18 6.38
C ILE A 233 -26.52 14.09 5.43
N LEU A 234 -27.39 13.13 5.09
CA LEU A 234 -27.09 12.03 4.15
C LEU A 234 -27.45 12.37 2.71
N GLN A 235 -28.20 13.45 2.48
CA GLN A 235 -28.58 13.88 1.14
C GLN A 235 -27.62 14.95 0.65
N SER A 236 -26.83 14.63 -0.39
CA SER A 236 -26.00 15.61 -1.08
C SER A 236 -26.84 16.52 -1.96
N ASN A 237 -26.57 17.83 -1.94
CA ASN A 237 -26.99 18.68 -3.05
C ASN A 237 -26.10 18.39 -4.27
N LYS A 238 -26.67 17.82 -5.34
CA LYS A 238 -25.91 17.45 -6.55
C LYS A 238 -25.22 18.66 -7.21
N ASP A 239 -25.75 19.85 -7.04
CA ASP A 239 -25.18 21.09 -7.60
C ASP A 239 -23.84 21.47 -6.95
N GLN A 240 -23.49 20.90 -5.80
CA GLN A 240 -22.23 21.14 -5.09
C GLN A 240 -21.10 20.17 -5.51
N ILE A 241 -21.41 19.13 -6.30
CA ILE A 241 -20.41 18.15 -6.75
C ILE A 241 -19.66 18.72 -7.95
N LYS A 242 -18.39 19.09 -7.75
CA LYS A 242 -17.53 19.58 -8.84
C LYS A 242 -17.11 18.43 -9.75
N PRO A 243 -17.33 18.50 -11.08
CA PRO A 243 -16.93 17.44 -11.98
C PRO A 243 -15.41 17.38 -12.13
N TYR A 244 -14.88 16.15 -12.27
CA TYR A 244 -13.49 15.92 -12.65
C TYR A 244 -13.20 16.48 -14.04
N LYS A 245 -12.02 17.09 -14.21
CA LYS A 245 -11.56 17.68 -15.48
C LYS A 245 -10.22 17.04 -15.88
N ALA A 246 -10.27 16.10 -16.84
CA ALA A 246 -9.07 15.46 -17.38
C ALA A 246 -8.07 16.47 -17.96
N GLY A 247 -6.78 16.21 -17.80
CA GLY A 247 -5.67 17.06 -18.26
C GLY A 247 -5.41 18.30 -17.39
N LYS A 248 -6.27 18.59 -16.42
CA LYS A 248 -6.07 19.74 -15.52
C LYS A 248 -4.85 19.53 -14.63
N TYR A 249 -4.69 18.34 -14.04
CA TYR A 249 -3.53 18.03 -13.21
C TYR A 249 -2.27 17.95 -14.08
N ALA A 250 -2.36 17.36 -15.27
CA ALA A 250 -1.24 17.35 -16.22
C ALA A 250 -0.74 18.77 -16.57
N ASN A 251 -1.63 19.77 -16.67
CA ASN A 251 -1.20 21.16 -16.87
C ASN A 251 -0.48 21.74 -15.63
N LEU A 252 -0.91 21.37 -14.42
CA LEU A 252 -0.23 21.75 -13.19
C LEU A 252 1.20 21.17 -13.12
N VAL A 253 1.39 19.94 -13.60
CA VAL A 253 2.73 19.31 -13.74
C VAL A 253 3.62 20.12 -14.69
N LYS A 254 3.08 20.58 -15.82
CA LYS A 254 3.83 21.41 -16.79
C LYS A 254 4.28 22.74 -16.18
N GLU A 255 3.48 23.35 -15.30
CA GLU A 255 3.90 24.55 -14.57
C GLU A 255 5.00 24.25 -13.54
N ALA A 256 4.91 23.12 -12.81
CA ALA A 256 5.95 22.69 -11.87
C ALA A 256 7.30 22.47 -12.58
N ILE A 257 7.29 21.83 -13.76
CA ILE A 257 8.50 21.62 -14.58
C ILE A 257 9.20 22.93 -14.94
N LYS A 258 8.44 24.02 -15.20
CA LYS A 258 9.04 25.33 -15.45
C LYS A 258 9.78 25.87 -14.22
N ALA A 259 9.22 25.68 -13.03
CA ALA A 259 9.85 26.09 -11.77
C ALA A 259 11.10 25.26 -11.46
N PHE A 260 11.06 23.94 -11.71
CA PHE A 260 12.23 23.06 -11.60
C PHE A 260 13.37 23.50 -12.51
N LYS A 261 13.05 23.85 -13.76
CA LYS A 261 14.04 24.24 -14.79
C LYS A 261 14.91 25.44 -14.38
N VAL A 262 14.38 26.36 -13.58
CA VAL A 262 15.08 27.56 -13.12
C VAL A 262 15.59 27.46 -11.68
N GLY A 263 15.35 26.32 -11.01
CA GLY A 263 15.81 26.06 -9.65
C GLY A 263 14.95 26.69 -8.55
N ASP A 264 13.71 27.10 -8.85
CA ASP A 264 12.77 27.61 -7.85
C ASP A 264 12.28 26.48 -6.92
N LEU A 265 12.23 25.26 -7.45
CA LEU A 265 11.85 24.03 -6.78
C LEU A 265 12.79 22.89 -7.20
N PHE A 266 12.87 21.84 -6.39
CA PHE A 266 13.49 20.56 -6.72
C PHE A 266 12.44 19.45 -6.79
N GLU A 267 11.44 19.55 -5.92
CA GLU A 267 10.31 18.63 -5.81
C GLU A 267 9.08 19.41 -5.34
N VAL A 268 7.89 19.07 -5.83
CA VAL A 268 6.62 19.56 -5.29
C VAL A 268 5.51 18.52 -5.41
N VAL A 269 4.61 18.48 -4.45
CA VAL A 269 3.51 17.52 -4.39
C VAL A 269 2.17 18.27 -4.49
N PRO A 270 1.76 18.74 -5.68
CA PRO A 270 0.43 19.30 -5.87
C PRO A 270 -0.66 18.24 -5.74
N THR A 271 -1.90 18.71 -5.59
CA THR A 271 -3.05 17.85 -5.41
C THR A 271 -4.19 18.18 -6.36
N GLN A 272 -5.07 17.19 -6.51
CA GLN A 272 -6.41 17.39 -7.03
C GLN A 272 -7.44 16.68 -6.15
N THR A 273 -8.66 17.21 -6.16
CA THR A 273 -9.78 16.70 -5.36
C THR A 273 -10.89 16.16 -6.25
N LEU A 274 -11.29 14.91 -5.98
CA LEU A 274 -12.47 14.27 -6.53
C LEU A 274 -13.63 14.44 -5.54
N TYR A 275 -14.84 14.59 -6.06
CA TYR A 275 -16.06 14.77 -5.26
C TYR A 275 -17.06 13.68 -5.60
N GLU A 276 -17.58 13.01 -4.58
CA GLU A 276 -18.60 11.97 -4.73
C GLU A 276 -19.79 12.24 -3.80
N SER A 277 -20.99 11.83 -4.22
CA SER A 277 -22.15 11.80 -3.32
C SER A 277 -21.97 10.65 -2.32
N CYS A 278 -22.19 10.93 -1.03
CA CYS A 278 -22.05 9.96 0.04
C CYS A 278 -23.37 9.85 0.81
N THR A 279 -24.15 8.81 0.51
CA THR A 279 -25.44 8.54 1.14
C THR A 279 -25.36 7.58 2.33
N GLU A 280 -24.19 6.98 2.55
CA GLU A 280 -23.94 6.00 3.61
C GLU A 280 -23.36 6.64 4.86
N GLN A 281 -23.33 5.86 5.95
CA GLN A 281 -22.71 6.27 7.22
C GLN A 281 -21.18 6.26 7.12
N ALA A 282 -20.52 7.04 7.97
CA ALA A 282 -19.06 7.19 7.91
C ALA A 282 -18.39 5.93 8.46
N SER A 283 -18.98 5.30 9.48
CA SER A 283 -18.57 3.97 9.96
C SER A 283 -18.69 2.91 8.86
N GLU A 284 -19.73 2.93 8.04
CA GLU A 284 -19.92 2.01 6.91
C GLU A 284 -18.83 2.21 5.84
N VAL A 285 -18.56 3.46 5.46
CA VAL A 285 -17.47 3.81 4.52
C VAL A 285 -16.12 3.40 5.11
N PHE A 286 -15.88 3.64 6.40
CA PHE A 286 -14.66 3.22 7.09
C PHE A 286 -14.49 1.69 7.07
N ALA A 287 -15.54 0.93 7.39
CA ALA A 287 -15.51 -0.52 7.37
C ALA A 287 -15.20 -1.08 5.97
N LYS A 288 -15.74 -0.46 4.91
CA LYS A 288 -15.42 -0.82 3.52
C LYS A 288 -13.98 -0.46 3.16
N LEU A 289 -13.52 0.73 3.52
CA LEU A 289 -12.16 1.19 3.26
C LEU A 289 -11.14 0.27 3.92
N MET A 290 -11.36 -0.14 5.17
CA MET A 290 -10.46 -1.06 5.87
C MET A 290 -10.41 -2.46 5.26
N LYS A 291 -11.46 -2.91 4.55
CA LYS A 291 -11.45 -4.16 3.78
C LYS A 291 -10.72 -4.02 2.45
N ILE A 292 -10.90 -2.89 1.77
CA ILE A 292 -10.32 -2.63 0.43
C ILE A 292 -8.82 -2.32 0.56
N ASN A 293 -8.46 -1.38 1.43
CA ASN A 293 -7.12 -0.84 1.56
C ASN A 293 -6.71 -0.73 3.04
N PRO A 294 -6.48 -1.86 3.73
CA PRO A 294 -5.97 -1.79 5.10
C PRO A 294 -4.60 -1.09 5.08
N SER A 295 -4.30 -0.31 6.12
CA SER A 295 -3.07 0.48 6.23
C SER A 295 -2.61 0.60 7.70
N PRO A 296 -1.35 1.02 7.97
CA PRO A 296 -0.81 1.17 9.32
C PRO A 296 -1.49 2.27 10.14
N TYR A 297 -2.10 3.28 9.50
CA TYR A 297 -2.88 4.32 10.16
C TYR A 297 -4.29 4.42 9.57
N GLY A 298 -5.18 3.54 10.00
CA GLY A 298 -6.62 3.65 9.72
C GLY A 298 -7.31 4.53 10.75
N PHE A 299 -8.24 5.39 10.34
CA PHE A 299 -8.98 6.24 11.27
C PHE A 299 -10.38 6.60 10.79
N ILE A 300 -11.28 6.79 11.77
CA ILE A 300 -12.54 7.50 11.61
C ILE A 300 -12.65 8.54 12.74
N ILE A 301 -12.90 9.80 12.39
CA ILE A 301 -13.00 10.90 13.35
C ILE A 301 -14.28 11.69 13.06
N ASN A 302 -15.14 11.85 14.06
CA ASN A 302 -16.29 12.73 14.00
C ASN A 302 -15.93 14.10 14.60
N LEU A 303 -15.78 15.09 13.73
CA LEU A 303 -15.43 16.48 14.06
C LEU A 303 -16.69 17.34 14.32
N GLY A 304 -17.84 16.71 14.56
CA GLY A 304 -19.13 17.35 14.81
C GLY A 304 -19.95 17.66 13.55
N ARG A 305 -19.36 18.37 12.57
CA ARG A 305 -20.01 18.71 11.30
C ARG A 305 -19.47 17.96 10.09
N GLU A 306 -18.26 17.43 10.22
CA GLU A 306 -17.56 16.70 9.17
C GLU A 306 -16.88 15.48 9.76
N TYR A 307 -16.67 14.47 8.91
CA TYR A 307 -16.02 13.22 9.27
C TYR A 307 -14.74 13.08 8.46
N LEU A 308 -13.71 12.56 9.11
CA LEU A 308 -12.52 12.09 8.42
C LEU A 308 -12.51 10.57 8.46
N VAL A 309 -12.41 9.94 7.30
CA VAL A 309 -12.30 8.48 7.16
C VAL A 309 -11.07 8.19 6.33
N GLY A 310 -10.06 7.52 6.89
CA GLY A 310 -8.79 7.34 6.20
C GLY A 310 -8.08 6.03 6.49
N SER A 311 -7.14 5.71 5.61
CA SER A 311 -6.23 4.55 5.67
C SER A 311 -4.85 4.98 5.19
N SER A 312 -4.14 5.73 6.01
CA SER A 312 -2.86 6.33 5.63
C SER A 312 -1.72 5.30 5.68
N PRO A 313 -0.88 5.24 4.64
CA PRO A 313 0.30 4.38 4.63
C PRO A 313 1.46 4.97 5.44
N GLU A 314 1.45 6.28 5.73
CA GLU A 314 2.64 7.02 6.16
C GLU A 314 2.51 7.56 7.59
N MET A 315 3.53 7.27 8.40
CA MET A 315 3.71 7.87 9.72
C MET A 315 4.15 9.32 9.53
N TYR A 316 3.54 10.25 10.25
CA TYR A 316 4.04 11.62 10.27
C TYR A 316 5.23 11.74 11.23
N VAL A 317 4.96 11.77 12.54
CA VAL A 317 5.99 11.77 13.59
C VAL A 317 5.54 10.89 14.74
N ARG A 318 6.46 10.05 15.23
CA ARG A 318 6.29 9.31 16.48
C ARG A 318 7.39 9.66 17.46
N VAL A 319 7.02 9.90 18.71
CA VAL A 319 7.93 10.16 19.82
C VAL A 319 7.57 9.26 21.00
N GLU A 320 8.54 8.48 21.45
CA GLU A 320 8.44 7.64 22.65
C GLU A 320 9.58 8.00 23.61
N GLY A 321 9.25 8.63 24.74
CA GLY A 321 10.24 9.24 25.63
C GLY A 321 11.03 10.33 24.90
N ASN A 322 12.33 10.09 24.66
CA ASN A 322 13.18 11.00 23.90
C ASN A 322 13.56 10.48 22.50
N ARG A 323 13.01 9.34 22.06
CA ARG A 323 13.27 8.79 20.72
C ARG A 323 12.23 9.34 19.75
N VAL A 324 12.68 10.06 18.72
CA VAL A 324 11.86 10.55 17.61
C VAL A 324 12.11 9.71 16.36
N GLU A 325 11.06 9.36 15.63
CA GLU A 325 11.18 8.64 14.37
C GLU A 325 10.13 9.06 13.35
N THR A 326 10.50 8.90 12.08
CA THR A 326 9.64 9.07 10.91
C THR A 326 10.01 8.00 9.87
N CYS A 327 9.12 7.80 8.90
CA CYS A 327 9.38 6.86 7.82
C CYS A 327 8.95 7.46 6.49
N PRO A 328 9.81 8.27 5.84
CA PRO A 328 9.52 8.82 4.52
C PRO A 328 9.20 7.71 3.51
N ILE A 329 8.08 7.85 2.80
CA ILE A 329 7.64 6.92 1.77
C ILE A 329 7.68 7.61 0.42
N SER A 330 8.36 6.97 -0.53
CA SER A 330 8.38 7.40 -1.93
C SER A 330 8.66 6.17 -2.79
N GLY A 331 8.28 6.19 -4.07
CA GLY A 331 8.24 4.97 -4.87
C GLY A 331 6.98 4.16 -4.62
N THR A 332 6.13 4.07 -5.63
CA THR A 332 4.90 3.27 -5.59
C THR A 332 4.77 2.45 -6.85
N ILE A 333 4.59 1.14 -6.70
CA ILE A 333 4.24 0.28 -7.83
C ILE A 333 3.10 -0.67 -7.46
N LYS A 334 2.30 -1.07 -8.45
CA LYS A 334 1.18 -1.99 -8.22
C LYS A 334 1.69 -3.39 -7.93
N ARG A 335 1.00 -4.11 -7.04
CA ARG A 335 1.19 -5.56 -6.84
C ARG A 335 0.93 -6.32 -8.15
N GLY A 336 1.75 -7.33 -8.40
CA GLY A 336 1.54 -8.31 -9.45
C GLY A 336 0.39 -9.26 -9.12
N ALA A 337 -0.08 -10.01 -10.12
CA ALA A 337 -1.09 -11.05 -9.92
C ALA A 337 -0.53 -12.33 -9.27
N SER A 338 0.80 -12.41 -9.14
CA SER A 338 1.52 -13.55 -8.55
C SER A 338 2.80 -13.10 -7.85
N ALA A 339 3.40 -13.98 -7.05
CA ALA A 339 4.68 -13.72 -6.39
C ALA A 339 5.83 -13.44 -7.39
N ILE A 340 5.75 -13.99 -8.61
CA ILE A 340 6.77 -13.78 -9.65
C ILE A 340 6.63 -12.38 -10.23
N GLU A 341 5.41 -11.98 -10.56
CA GLU A 341 5.14 -10.61 -11.00
C GLU A 341 5.49 -9.60 -9.89
N ASP A 342 5.16 -9.88 -8.62
CA ASP A 342 5.59 -9.04 -7.50
C ASP A 342 7.11 -8.88 -7.45
N ALA A 343 7.88 -9.96 -7.61
CA ALA A 343 9.34 -9.88 -7.64
C ALA A 343 9.86 -9.03 -8.81
N GLU A 344 9.21 -9.12 -9.98
CA GLU A 344 9.52 -8.27 -11.13
C GLU A 344 9.18 -6.80 -10.87
N GLN A 345 8.03 -6.51 -10.27
CA GLN A 345 7.62 -5.14 -9.88
C GLN A 345 8.58 -4.54 -8.83
N ILE A 346 8.96 -5.31 -7.81
CA ILE A 346 9.97 -4.89 -6.81
C ILE A 346 11.29 -4.55 -7.49
N ARG A 347 11.75 -5.41 -8.41
CA ARG A 347 13.00 -5.18 -9.15
C ARG A 347 12.90 -3.91 -10.03
N THR A 348 11.75 -3.66 -10.64
CA THR A 348 11.51 -2.43 -11.40
C THR A 348 11.59 -1.20 -10.48
N LEU A 349 10.90 -1.24 -9.33
CA LEU A 349 10.90 -0.17 -8.34
C LEU A 349 12.32 0.13 -7.81
N LEU A 350 13.06 -0.92 -7.43
CA LEU A 350 14.43 -0.77 -6.89
C LEU A 350 15.46 -0.32 -7.94
N ASN A 351 15.20 -0.51 -9.23
CA ASN A 351 16.10 -0.06 -10.29
C ASN A 351 15.67 1.27 -10.92
N SER A 352 14.60 1.91 -10.44
CA SER A 352 14.17 3.21 -10.94
C SER A 352 15.04 4.33 -10.37
N PRO A 353 15.81 5.06 -11.19
CA PRO A 353 16.62 6.19 -10.71
C PRO A 353 15.76 7.37 -10.24
N LYS A 354 14.56 7.54 -10.84
CA LYS A 354 13.58 8.56 -10.44
C LYS A 354 13.14 8.34 -8.99
N GLU A 355 12.63 7.14 -8.68
CA GLU A 355 12.11 6.81 -7.35
C GLU A 355 13.22 6.82 -6.28
N GLU A 356 14.45 6.44 -6.66
CA GLU A 356 15.61 6.57 -5.78
C GLU A 356 15.96 8.02 -5.44
N ALA A 357 15.90 8.92 -6.42
CA ALA A 357 16.17 10.35 -6.23
C ALA A 357 15.10 11.00 -5.34
N GLU A 358 13.82 10.69 -5.60
CA GLU A 358 12.68 11.21 -4.82
C GLU A 358 12.81 10.83 -3.34
N LEU A 359 13.00 9.53 -3.05
CA LEU A 359 13.14 9.06 -1.66
C LEU A 359 14.40 9.63 -0.97
N THR A 360 15.48 9.84 -1.72
CA THR A 360 16.70 10.44 -1.19
C THR A 360 16.45 11.88 -0.73
N MET A 361 15.78 12.70 -1.54
CA MET A 361 15.47 14.08 -1.17
C MET A 361 14.53 14.16 0.04
N CYS A 362 13.48 13.32 0.07
CA CYS A 362 12.60 13.20 1.23
C CYS A 362 13.39 12.89 2.52
N THR A 363 14.32 11.93 2.44
CA THR A 363 15.13 11.48 3.57
C THR A 363 16.13 12.55 4.03
N ASP A 364 16.75 13.29 3.12
CA ASP A 364 17.69 14.34 3.49
C ASP A 364 17.01 15.54 4.18
N VAL A 365 15.81 15.92 3.74
CA VAL A 365 15.03 16.95 4.44
C VAL A 365 14.58 16.46 5.81
N ASP A 366 14.14 15.21 5.92
CA ASP A 366 13.76 14.61 7.20
C ASP A 366 14.94 14.57 8.21
N ARG A 367 16.15 14.24 7.74
CA ARG A 367 17.38 14.32 8.54
C ARG A 367 17.70 15.74 8.95
N ASN A 368 17.52 16.71 8.06
CA ASN A 368 17.69 18.13 8.36
C ASN A 368 16.72 18.59 9.45
N ASP A 369 15.44 18.22 9.34
CA ASP A 369 14.40 18.59 10.30
C ASP A 369 14.72 18.01 11.69
N LYS A 370 15.13 16.73 11.78
CA LYS A 370 15.58 16.14 13.05
C LYS A 370 16.84 16.80 13.61
N SER A 371 17.78 17.20 12.76
CA SER A 371 19.04 17.78 13.20
C SER A 371 18.88 19.10 13.95
N ARG A 372 17.73 19.79 13.78
CA ARG A 372 17.39 21.01 14.53
C ARG A 372 17.09 20.75 16.02
N ILE A 373 16.55 19.57 16.33
CA ILE A 373 15.99 19.26 17.67
C ILE A 373 16.63 18.05 18.35
N CYS A 374 17.46 17.29 17.64
CA CYS A 374 18.11 16.09 18.17
C CYS A 374 19.51 16.40 18.71
N VAL A 375 19.95 15.58 19.66
CA VAL A 375 21.34 15.57 20.12
C VAL A 375 22.26 15.30 18.92
N PRO A 376 23.31 16.10 18.69
CA PRO A 376 24.24 15.90 17.58
C PRO A 376 24.78 14.47 17.49
N GLY A 377 24.81 13.90 16.28
CA GLY A 377 25.27 12.53 16.03
C GLY A 377 24.25 11.42 16.35
N THR A 378 23.05 11.76 16.82
CA THR A 378 22.01 10.75 17.11
C THR A 378 21.05 10.49 15.96
N VAL A 379 20.99 11.39 14.96
CA VAL A 379 20.16 11.21 13.75
C VAL A 379 20.74 10.13 12.86
N LYS A 380 19.99 9.05 12.61
CA LYS A 380 20.43 7.87 11.86
C LYS A 380 19.34 7.39 10.91
N VAL A 381 19.76 6.98 9.71
CA VAL A 381 18.94 6.20 8.79
C VAL A 381 19.15 4.72 9.14
N ILE A 382 18.15 4.10 9.77
CA ILE A 382 18.21 2.70 10.24
C ILE A 382 17.56 1.72 9.25
N GLY A 383 16.83 2.24 8.25
CA GLY A 383 16.34 1.50 7.10
C GLY A 383 16.42 2.38 5.86
N ARG A 384 16.91 1.84 4.74
CA ARG A 384 16.99 2.55 3.45
C ARG A 384 16.40 1.69 2.34
N ARG A 385 15.50 2.26 1.54
CA ARG A 385 14.80 1.65 0.41
C ARG A 385 14.23 0.27 0.76
N GLN A 386 13.72 0.13 1.97
CA GLN A 386 13.07 -1.09 2.41
C GLN A 386 11.79 -1.30 1.63
N ILE A 387 11.54 -2.54 1.21
CA ILE A 387 10.34 -2.90 0.47
C ILE A 387 9.22 -3.22 1.45
N GLU A 388 8.12 -2.47 1.34
CA GLU A 388 6.90 -2.75 2.07
C GLU A 388 5.78 -3.13 1.10
N LEU A 389 5.27 -4.34 1.31
CA LEU A 389 4.14 -4.91 0.59
C LEU A 389 2.85 -4.54 1.30
N TYR A 390 1.93 -3.93 0.56
CA TYR A 390 0.55 -3.69 0.96
C TYR A 390 -0.40 -4.51 0.07
N SER A 391 -1.70 -4.47 0.34
CA SER A 391 -2.70 -5.26 -0.38
C SER A 391 -2.68 -5.01 -1.91
N HIS A 392 -2.52 -3.76 -2.33
CA HIS A 392 -2.56 -3.36 -3.75
C HIS A 392 -1.26 -2.74 -4.28
N LEU A 393 -0.41 -2.25 -3.40
CA LEU A 393 0.78 -1.46 -3.73
C LEU A 393 2.02 -2.02 -3.04
N ILE A 394 3.18 -1.69 -3.60
CA ILE A 394 4.50 -1.90 -3.05
C ILE A 394 5.15 -0.53 -2.93
N HIS A 395 5.71 -0.24 -1.76
CA HIS A 395 6.38 1.02 -1.46
C HIS A 395 7.85 0.81 -1.12
N THR A 396 8.70 1.77 -1.49
CA THR A 396 10.03 1.92 -0.89
C THR A 396 9.95 2.89 0.28
N VAL A 397 10.62 2.53 1.37
CA VAL A 397 10.55 3.29 2.63
C VAL A 397 11.93 3.42 3.25
N ASP A 398 12.24 4.62 3.73
CA ASP A 398 13.37 4.88 4.64
C ASP A 398 12.85 4.98 6.08
N HIS A 399 13.70 4.64 7.05
CA HIS A 399 13.39 4.77 8.49
C HIS A 399 14.48 5.60 9.13
N VAL A 400 14.09 6.77 9.64
CA VAL A 400 15.00 7.73 10.26
C VAL A 400 14.62 7.92 11.72
N GLU A 401 15.61 7.79 12.60
CA GLU A 401 15.44 8.05 14.04
C GLU A 401 16.45 9.07 14.57
N GLY A 402 16.12 9.68 15.71
CA GLY A 402 17.00 10.56 16.45
C GLY A 402 16.66 10.55 17.94
N ARG A 403 17.52 11.17 18.76
CA ARG A 403 17.23 11.42 20.18
C ARG A 403 17.03 12.90 20.41
N LEU A 404 15.85 13.29 20.89
CA LEU A 404 15.52 14.66 21.23
C LEU A 404 16.53 15.23 22.24
N SER A 405 16.96 16.46 22.00
CA SER A 405 17.77 17.20 22.97
C SER A 405 16.91 17.56 24.20
N PRO A 406 17.48 17.64 25.41
CA PRO A 406 16.69 17.84 26.64
C PRO A 406 15.83 19.12 26.69
N GLN A 407 16.14 20.13 25.88
CA GLN A 407 15.37 21.37 25.79
C GLN A 407 14.13 21.29 24.87
N TYR A 408 13.99 20.21 24.09
CA TYR A 408 12.89 20.03 23.14
C TYR A 408 11.98 18.87 23.54
N ASP A 409 10.72 18.97 23.15
CA ASP A 409 9.68 17.96 23.39
C ASP A 409 9.13 17.36 22.09
N ALA A 410 8.13 16.49 22.23
CA ALA A 410 7.50 15.84 21.09
C ALA A 410 6.76 16.83 20.16
N LEU A 411 6.33 17.99 20.67
CA LEU A 411 5.70 19.01 19.84
C LEU A 411 6.73 19.78 19.03
N ASP A 412 7.96 19.96 19.52
CA ASP A 412 9.06 20.46 18.67
C ASP A 412 9.35 19.50 17.52
N ALA A 413 9.33 18.20 17.78
CA ALA A 413 9.40 17.17 16.74
C ALA A 413 8.24 17.28 15.74
N PHE A 414 7.02 17.47 16.20
CA PHE A 414 5.88 17.69 15.33
C PHE A 414 6.03 18.95 14.48
N ILE A 415 6.43 20.08 15.08
CA ILE A 415 6.50 21.39 14.39
C ILE A 415 7.63 21.40 13.36
N THR A 416 8.83 20.90 13.70
CA THR A 416 9.97 20.99 12.78
C THR A 416 9.77 20.17 11.51
N HIS A 417 8.98 19.09 11.56
CA HIS A 417 8.66 18.28 10.38
C HIS A 417 7.49 18.87 9.57
N MET A 418 6.84 19.95 10.02
CA MET A 418 5.59 20.45 9.46
C MET A 418 5.79 21.13 8.09
N TRP A 419 5.19 20.66 7.00
CA TRP A 419 4.75 19.28 6.76
C TRP A 419 5.83 18.48 6.02
N ALA A 420 5.65 17.17 5.98
CA ALA A 420 6.60 16.27 5.33
C ALA A 420 6.77 16.62 3.84
N VAL A 421 7.95 16.37 3.29
CA VAL A 421 8.25 16.62 1.87
C VAL A 421 7.34 15.81 0.95
N THR A 422 6.99 14.59 1.37
CA THR A 422 6.05 13.66 0.71
C THR A 422 4.65 14.23 0.48
N VAL A 423 4.32 15.36 1.11
CA VAL A 423 3.06 16.10 0.90
C VAL A 423 3.26 17.57 0.56
N THR A 424 4.49 18.06 0.51
CA THR A 424 4.80 19.46 0.20
C THR A 424 5.76 19.55 -0.97
N GLY A 425 7.05 19.30 -0.73
CA GLY A 425 8.14 19.37 -1.68
C GLY A 425 9.41 19.96 -1.07
N ALA A 426 10.40 20.22 -1.92
CA ALA A 426 11.69 20.76 -1.55
C ALA A 426 12.13 21.86 -2.53
N PRO A 427 12.68 23.01 -2.06
CA PRO A 427 12.75 23.46 -0.67
C PRO A 427 11.36 23.70 -0.05
N LYS A 428 11.14 23.24 1.19
CA LYS A 428 9.81 23.16 1.83
C LYS A 428 8.99 24.45 1.75
N ARG A 429 9.55 25.58 2.18
CA ARG A 429 8.85 26.88 2.16
C ARG A 429 8.48 27.35 0.75
N ALA A 430 9.35 27.08 -0.23
CA ALA A 430 9.08 27.42 -1.63
C ALA A 430 7.97 26.54 -2.22
N ALA A 431 8.01 25.23 -1.92
CA ALA A 431 6.99 24.28 -2.35
C ALA A 431 5.61 24.63 -1.77
N VAL A 432 5.51 24.93 -0.47
CA VAL A 432 4.24 25.34 0.17
C VAL A 432 3.68 26.61 -0.46
N ARG A 433 4.54 27.61 -0.75
CA ARG A 433 4.13 28.83 -1.45
C ARG A 433 3.63 28.53 -2.87
N TRP A 434 4.35 27.69 -3.60
CA TRP A 434 3.97 27.31 -4.96
C TRP A 434 2.63 26.57 -4.98
N ILE A 435 2.42 25.64 -4.05
CA ILE A 435 1.15 24.94 -3.83
C ILE A 435 0.02 25.94 -3.59
N GLU A 436 0.20 26.89 -2.66
CA GLU A 436 -0.81 27.90 -2.35
C GLU A 436 -1.17 28.75 -3.58
N GLN A 437 -0.19 29.02 -4.46
CA GLN A 437 -0.39 29.83 -5.65
C GLN A 437 -1.09 29.09 -6.80
N HIS A 438 -0.92 27.78 -6.91
CA HIS A 438 -1.34 27.01 -8.08
C HIS A 438 -2.52 26.06 -7.81
N GLU A 439 -2.81 25.71 -6.55
CA GLU A 439 -4.01 24.94 -6.20
C GLU A 439 -5.26 25.84 -6.13
N GLU A 440 -6.39 25.34 -6.64
CA GLU A 440 -7.65 26.09 -6.70
C GLU A 440 -8.44 26.14 -5.37
N SER A 441 -7.95 25.46 -4.34
CA SER A 441 -8.63 25.40 -3.05
C SER A 441 -7.67 25.02 -1.92
N PRO A 442 -7.93 25.44 -0.66
CA PRO A 442 -7.09 25.03 0.46
C PRO A 442 -7.29 23.54 0.78
N ARG A 443 -6.19 22.85 1.11
CA ARG A 443 -6.13 21.39 1.29
C ARG A 443 -6.95 20.81 2.43
N SER A 444 -7.42 21.63 3.35
CA SER A 444 -8.15 21.15 4.52
C SER A 444 -7.25 20.24 5.34
N TRP A 445 -7.75 19.06 5.65
CA TRP A 445 -7.07 18.02 6.38
C TRP A 445 -5.98 17.36 5.54
N TYR A 446 -6.05 17.30 4.20
CA TYR A 446 -5.09 16.56 3.38
C TYR A 446 -3.66 17.09 3.54
N GLY A 447 -2.72 16.20 3.84
CA GLY A 447 -1.31 16.56 4.07
C GLY A 447 -1.02 17.12 5.48
N GLY A 448 -2.04 17.22 6.33
CA GLY A 448 -1.88 17.39 7.77
C GLY A 448 -1.62 16.06 8.49
N ALA A 449 -2.10 15.93 9.73
CA ALA A 449 -1.87 14.74 10.56
C ALA A 449 -3.09 14.33 11.39
N VAL A 450 -3.13 13.07 11.81
CA VAL A 450 -4.11 12.52 12.76
C VAL A 450 -3.41 11.64 13.77
N GLY A 451 -3.93 11.57 14.98
CA GLY A 451 -3.40 10.70 16.03
C GLY A 451 -3.57 11.31 17.41
N TYR A 452 -2.55 11.13 18.26
CA TYR A 452 -2.62 11.59 19.65
C TYR A 452 -1.28 12.10 20.19
N TYR A 453 -1.41 13.02 21.15
CA TYR A 453 -0.36 13.52 22.03
C TYR A 453 -0.72 13.18 23.47
N ALA A 454 -0.08 12.15 24.02
CA ALA A 454 -0.32 11.70 25.38
C ALA A 454 0.28 12.68 26.39
N PHE A 455 -0.38 12.84 27.54
CA PHE A 455 0.09 13.79 28.54
C PHE A 455 1.40 13.37 29.19
N ASN A 456 1.85 12.12 29.07
CA ASN A 456 3.21 11.73 29.47
C ASN A 456 4.32 12.28 28.54
N GLY A 457 3.96 12.90 27.41
CA GLY A 457 4.87 13.47 26.42
C GLY A 457 5.05 12.63 25.16
N ASN A 458 4.48 11.42 25.09
CA ASN A 458 4.54 10.60 23.88
C ASN A 458 3.60 11.15 22.78
N LEU A 459 4.00 10.96 21.53
CA LEU A 459 3.25 11.41 20.36
C LEU A 459 3.21 10.28 19.34
N ASN A 460 2.05 10.04 18.73
CA ASN A 460 1.93 9.10 17.63
C ASN A 460 0.95 9.64 16.60
N THR A 461 1.47 9.97 15.42
CA THR A 461 0.71 10.61 14.35
C THR A 461 0.99 9.98 13.00
N GLY A 462 -0.06 9.86 12.19
CA GLY A 462 0.01 9.52 10.77
C GLY A 462 -0.36 10.72 9.91
N LEU A 463 0.17 10.80 8.70
CA LEU A 463 -0.26 11.83 7.74
C LEU A 463 -1.69 11.56 7.29
N THR A 464 -2.45 12.59 6.98
CA THR A 464 -3.82 12.49 6.43
C THR A 464 -3.82 12.18 4.93
N LEU A 465 -3.10 11.14 4.54
CA LEU A 465 -3.11 10.58 3.18
C LEU A 465 -4.21 9.53 3.06
N ARG A 466 -4.68 9.30 1.82
CA ARG A 466 -5.77 8.35 1.53
C ARG A 466 -6.97 8.57 2.48
N THR A 467 -7.37 9.84 2.57
CA THR A 467 -8.43 10.33 3.46
C THR A 467 -9.63 10.80 2.66
N ILE A 468 -10.82 10.43 3.13
CA ILE A 468 -12.12 10.93 2.69
C ILE A 468 -12.62 11.90 3.75
N LYS A 469 -12.84 13.16 3.36
CA LYS A 469 -13.57 14.13 4.19
C LYS A 469 -15.03 14.08 3.79
N ILE A 470 -15.92 13.74 4.72
CA ILE A 470 -17.36 13.68 4.49
C ILE A 470 -18.03 14.86 5.17
N LYS A 471 -18.71 15.71 4.40
CA LYS A 471 -19.46 16.87 4.90
C LYS A 471 -20.69 17.11 4.05
N ASP A 472 -21.83 17.34 4.69
CA ASP A 472 -23.11 17.68 4.02
C ASP A 472 -23.50 16.67 2.90
N GLY A 473 -23.25 15.38 3.14
CA GLY A 473 -23.51 14.29 2.19
C GLY A 473 -22.52 14.21 1.03
N ILE A 474 -21.43 14.98 1.04
CA ILE A 474 -20.40 15.00 -0.01
C ILE A 474 -19.10 14.42 0.54
N ALA A 475 -18.52 13.47 -0.18
CA ALA A 475 -17.19 12.94 0.07
C ALA A 475 -16.16 13.67 -0.81
N GLU A 476 -15.20 14.33 -0.17
CA GLU A 476 -14.05 14.97 -0.80
C GLU A 476 -12.83 14.05 -0.68
N ILE A 477 -12.25 13.67 -1.83
CA ILE A 477 -11.13 12.73 -1.94
C ILE A 477 -9.98 13.48 -2.59
N THR A 478 -8.98 13.85 -1.81
CA THR A 478 -7.80 14.58 -2.31
C THR A 478 -6.64 13.62 -2.49
N ALA A 479 -5.95 13.72 -3.63
CA ALA A 479 -4.76 12.93 -3.95
C ALA A 479 -3.73 13.80 -4.68
N GLY A 480 -2.46 13.56 -4.39
CA GLY A 480 -1.32 14.19 -5.05
C GLY A 480 -0.28 13.17 -5.48
N ALA A 481 0.63 13.63 -6.34
CA ALA A 481 1.79 12.88 -6.81
C ALA A 481 3.03 13.76 -6.67
N THR A 482 4.15 13.12 -6.35
CA THR A 482 5.42 13.80 -6.21
C THR A 482 5.94 14.15 -7.60
N LEU A 483 6.19 15.42 -7.85
CA LEU A 483 6.69 15.87 -9.14
C LEU A 483 8.18 16.17 -9.06
N LEU A 484 8.91 15.68 -10.05
CA LEU A 484 10.30 15.98 -10.33
C LEU A 484 10.43 16.62 -11.72
N TYR A 485 11.63 17.08 -12.06
CA TYR A 485 11.91 17.63 -13.40
C TYR A 485 11.58 16.65 -14.53
N ASP A 486 11.83 15.36 -14.32
CA ASP A 486 11.61 14.29 -15.31
C ASP A 486 10.19 13.68 -15.24
N SER A 487 9.28 14.25 -14.44
CA SER A 487 7.89 13.77 -14.35
C SER A 487 7.14 13.90 -15.67
N VAL A 488 6.36 12.86 -16.02
CA VAL A 488 5.54 12.82 -17.23
C VAL A 488 4.11 13.25 -16.89
N PRO A 489 3.61 14.40 -17.38
CA PRO A 489 2.34 14.99 -16.92
C PRO A 489 1.13 14.06 -16.89
N GLU A 490 0.95 13.25 -17.93
CA GLU A 490 -0.17 12.33 -18.06
C GLU A 490 -0.05 11.12 -17.11
N GLU A 491 1.17 10.65 -16.85
CA GLU A 491 1.43 9.56 -15.91
C GLU A 491 1.17 10.00 -14.46
N GLU A 492 1.59 11.22 -14.10
CA GLU A 492 1.37 11.77 -12.76
C GLU A 492 -0.12 12.03 -12.47
N GLU A 493 -0.88 12.50 -13.48
CA GLU A 493 -2.35 12.58 -13.37
C GLU A 493 -2.95 11.20 -13.12
N GLN A 494 -2.53 10.18 -13.88
CA GLN A 494 -2.99 8.81 -13.71
C GLN A 494 -2.60 8.21 -12.35
N GLU A 495 -1.45 8.58 -11.80
CA GLU A 495 -1.02 8.17 -10.46
C GLU A 495 -1.96 8.70 -9.38
N THR A 496 -2.33 9.98 -9.43
CA THR A 496 -3.26 10.55 -8.44
C THR A 496 -4.63 9.85 -8.48
N LEU A 497 -5.14 9.50 -9.66
CA LEU A 497 -6.37 8.72 -9.82
C LEU A 497 -6.23 7.30 -9.25
N THR A 498 -5.08 6.67 -9.47
CA THR A 498 -4.76 5.34 -8.94
C THR A 498 -4.71 5.36 -7.40
N LYS A 499 -4.08 6.39 -6.81
CA LYS A 499 -4.05 6.63 -5.36
C LYS A 499 -5.46 6.86 -4.79
N ALA A 500 -6.34 7.52 -5.54
CA ALA A 500 -7.73 7.79 -5.14
C ALA A 500 -8.70 6.62 -5.34
N ALA A 501 -8.37 5.65 -6.21
CA ALA A 501 -9.31 4.65 -6.70
C ALA A 501 -9.95 3.80 -5.57
N ALA A 502 -9.16 3.39 -4.58
CA ALA A 502 -9.64 2.61 -3.44
C ALA A 502 -10.65 3.39 -2.57
N LEU A 503 -10.46 4.70 -2.43
CA LEU A 503 -11.36 5.58 -1.66
C LEU A 503 -12.68 5.77 -2.40
N VAL A 504 -12.60 6.03 -3.71
CA VAL A 504 -13.78 6.12 -4.58
C VAL A 504 -14.57 4.81 -4.56
N GLN A 505 -13.87 3.67 -4.60
CA GLN A 505 -14.49 2.36 -4.49
C GLN A 505 -15.20 2.16 -3.14
N ALA A 506 -14.59 2.58 -2.02
CA ALA A 506 -15.20 2.47 -0.70
C ALA A 506 -16.54 3.24 -0.59
N ILE A 507 -16.66 4.36 -1.28
CA ILE A 507 -17.89 5.18 -1.33
C ILE A 507 -18.93 4.58 -2.29
N ARG A 508 -18.50 4.07 -3.46
CA ARG A 508 -19.41 3.58 -4.50
C ARG A 508 -19.85 2.13 -4.31
N ALA A 509 -19.07 1.31 -3.60
CA ALA A 509 -19.36 -0.11 -3.44
C ALA A 509 -20.65 -0.33 -2.66
N ARG A 510 -21.63 -1.04 -3.25
CA ARG A 510 -22.76 -1.58 -2.50
C ARG A 510 -22.30 -2.79 -1.69
N ALA A 511 -22.81 -2.94 -0.46
CA ALA A 511 -22.40 -3.99 0.47
C ALA A 511 -22.46 -5.42 -0.11
N ASP A 512 -23.36 -5.70 -1.05
CA ASP A 512 -23.55 -7.02 -1.66
C ASP A 512 -22.62 -7.36 -2.84
N ALA A 513 -21.86 -6.38 -3.36
CA ALA A 513 -21.08 -6.55 -4.59
C ALA A 513 -19.66 -7.09 -4.36
N MET A 514 -19.23 -7.27 -3.11
CA MET A 514 -17.89 -7.76 -2.77
C MET A 514 -17.90 -9.28 -2.61
N ARG A 515 -18.11 -10.00 -3.72
CA ARG A 515 -17.85 -11.45 -3.80
C ARG A 515 -16.46 -11.73 -4.35
N ASP A 516 -15.86 -12.75 -3.76
CA ASP A 516 -14.52 -13.31 -3.99
C ASP A 516 -14.15 -13.46 -5.48
N PRO A 517 -13.00 -12.95 -5.95
CA PRO A 517 -12.52 -13.10 -7.33
C PRO A 517 -12.21 -14.55 -7.75
N ALA A 518 -12.27 -15.52 -6.83
CA ALA A 518 -11.92 -16.92 -7.06
C ALA A 518 -12.72 -17.66 -8.16
N ALA A 519 -13.74 -17.04 -8.76
CA ALA A 519 -14.60 -17.70 -9.76
C ALA A 519 -14.09 -17.63 -11.22
N LYS A 520 -12.99 -16.94 -11.54
CA LYS A 520 -12.56 -16.73 -12.94
C LYS A 520 -11.57 -17.77 -13.51
N SER A 521 -11.09 -18.77 -12.76
CA SER A 521 -10.08 -19.73 -13.28
C SER A 521 -10.64 -21.01 -13.92
N LYS A 522 -11.97 -21.17 -14.02
CA LYS A 522 -12.57 -22.44 -14.50
C LYS A 522 -12.56 -22.66 -16.02
N ALA A 523 -12.24 -21.66 -16.84
CA ALA A 523 -12.43 -21.75 -18.28
C ALA A 523 -11.32 -22.50 -19.06
N SER A 524 -10.14 -22.75 -18.47
CA SER A 524 -9.00 -23.38 -19.17
C SER A 524 -8.89 -24.90 -18.99
N ASN A 525 -9.68 -25.52 -18.10
CA ASN A 525 -9.51 -26.93 -17.71
C ASN A 525 -10.11 -27.96 -18.71
N GLU A 526 -10.64 -27.53 -19.87
CA GLU A 526 -11.40 -28.41 -20.78
C GLU A 526 -10.76 -28.64 -22.16
N LEU A 527 -9.63 -28.01 -22.47
CA LEU A 527 -8.99 -28.11 -23.80
C LEU A 527 -8.51 -29.53 -24.14
N GLY A 528 -7.94 -30.23 -23.16
CA GLY A 528 -7.38 -31.57 -23.31
C GLY A 528 -8.33 -32.69 -22.91
N LEU A 529 -9.60 -32.41 -22.59
CA LEU A 529 -10.53 -33.41 -22.07
C LEU A 529 -10.70 -34.57 -23.07
N GLY A 530 -10.49 -35.80 -22.60
CA GLY A 530 -10.59 -37.01 -23.43
C GLY A 530 -9.39 -37.25 -24.36
N LYS A 531 -8.28 -36.52 -24.16
CA LYS A 531 -7.01 -36.73 -24.86
C LYS A 531 -6.04 -37.56 -24.04
N SER A 532 -5.42 -38.56 -24.67
CA SER A 532 -4.39 -39.40 -24.07
C SER A 532 -3.00 -38.99 -24.56
N ILE A 533 -2.10 -38.65 -23.65
CA ILE A 533 -0.75 -38.17 -23.93
C ILE A 533 0.28 -39.11 -23.31
N LEU A 534 1.21 -39.60 -24.13
CA LEU A 534 2.39 -40.30 -23.66
C LEU A 534 3.55 -39.30 -23.54
N LEU A 535 4.05 -39.10 -22.32
CA LEU A 535 5.25 -38.31 -22.07
C LEU A 535 6.43 -39.25 -21.84
N VAL A 536 7.40 -39.21 -22.75
CA VAL A 536 8.62 -40.02 -22.72
C VAL A 536 9.66 -39.30 -21.89
N ASP A 537 9.98 -39.88 -20.73
CA ASP A 537 10.95 -39.38 -19.76
C ASP A 537 12.38 -39.83 -20.12
N HIS A 538 13.20 -38.86 -20.51
CA HIS A 538 14.63 -39.02 -20.79
C HIS A 538 15.52 -38.66 -19.58
N GLU A 539 15.04 -38.95 -18.36
CA GLU A 539 15.81 -38.79 -17.12
C GLU A 539 16.08 -37.35 -16.69
N ASP A 540 15.15 -36.45 -17.04
CA ASP A 540 15.19 -35.07 -16.58
C ASP A 540 14.38 -34.87 -15.29
N SER A 541 14.93 -34.07 -14.37
CA SER A 541 14.29 -33.80 -13.08
C SER A 541 13.04 -32.91 -13.16
N PHE A 542 12.80 -32.24 -14.29
CA PHE A 542 11.67 -31.35 -14.57
C PHE A 542 10.49 -32.05 -15.26
N VAL A 543 10.63 -33.34 -15.61
CA VAL A 543 9.64 -34.09 -16.39
C VAL A 543 8.23 -34.06 -15.79
N HIS A 544 8.12 -34.09 -14.46
CA HIS A 544 6.82 -34.07 -13.78
C HIS A 544 6.16 -32.69 -13.79
N THR A 545 6.93 -31.60 -13.84
CA THR A 545 6.40 -30.24 -14.00
C THR A 545 5.81 -30.08 -15.39
N LEU A 546 6.53 -30.54 -16.43
CA LEU A 546 6.04 -30.57 -17.80
C LEU A 546 4.78 -31.45 -17.93
N ALA A 547 4.80 -32.65 -17.36
CA ALA A 547 3.62 -33.53 -17.32
C ALA A 547 2.43 -32.87 -16.63
N ASN A 548 2.67 -32.11 -15.56
CA ASN A 548 1.63 -31.39 -14.85
C ASN A 548 0.98 -30.29 -15.72
N TYR A 549 1.75 -29.56 -16.53
CA TYR A 549 1.18 -28.54 -17.42
C TYR A 549 0.22 -29.16 -18.44
N PHE A 550 0.60 -30.30 -19.04
CA PHE A 550 -0.30 -31.06 -19.91
C PHE A 550 -1.55 -31.55 -19.17
N LYS A 551 -1.41 -32.06 -17.93
CA LYS A 551 -2.57 -32.47 -17.09
C LYS A 551 -3.50 -31.31 -16.76
N GLN A 552 -2.99 -30.09 -16.56
CA GLN A 552 -3.80 -28.89 -16.28
C GLN A 552 -4.73 -28.52 -17.45
N THR A 553 -4.43 -28.96 -18.68
CA THR A 553 -5.35 -28.79 -19.81
C THR A 553 -6.57 -29.73 -19.76
N GLY A 554 -6.56 -30.72 -18.86
CA GLY A 554 -7.60 -31.75 -18.76
C GLY A 554 -7.24 -33.08 -19.45
N ALA A 555 -6.05 -33.19 -20.05
CA ALA A 555 -5.57 -34.41 -20.71
C ALA A 555 -5.12 -35.51 -19.73
N GLU A 556 -5.34 -36.77 -20.13
CA GLU A 556 -4.78 -37.93 -19.44
C GLU A 556 -3.32 -38.12 -19.85
N VAL A 557 -2.38 -37.86 -18.93
CA VAL A 557 -0.93 -37.94 -19.22
C VAL A 557 -0.30 -39.12 -18.50
N ARG A 558 0.31 -40.02 -19.27
CA ARG A 558 1.15 -41.12 -18.76
C ARG A 558 2.62 -40.81 -19.01
N THR A 559 3.42 -40.79 -17.95
CA THR A 559 4.86 -40.55 -18.03
C THR A 559 5.61 -41.87 -17.87
N LEU A 560 6.46 -42.23 -18.83
CA LEU A 560 7.23 -43.48 -18.83
C LEU A 560 8.68 -43.21 -19.24
N ARG A 561 9.61 -43.96 -18.65
CA ARG A 561 11.02 -44.00 -19.10
C ARG A 561 11.10 -44.43 -20.56
N SER A 562 12.12 -43.93 -21.28
CA SER A 562 12.31 -44.15 -22.73
C SER A 562 12.11 -45.60 -23.19
N THR A 563 12.68 -46.59 -22.49
CA THR A 563 12.54 -48.02 -22.83
C THR A 563 11.11 -48.52 -22.72
N ALA A 564 10.43 -48.25 -21.59
CA ALA A 564 9.04 -48.66 -21.38
C ALA A 564 8.07 -47.93 -22.32
N ALA A 565 8.35 -46.66 -22.63
CA ALA A 565 7.58 -45.89 -23.60
C ALA A 565 7.65 -46.51 -25.00
N ARG A 566 8.84 -46.97 -25.45
CA ARG A 566 8.98 -47.68 -26.73
C ARG A 566 8.24 -49.01 -26.75
N GLU A 567 8.24 -49.76 -25.67
CA GLU A 567 7.43 -50.99 -25.55
C GLU A 567 5.93 -50.69 -25.70
N LEU A 568 5.46 -49.61 -25.06
CA LEU A 568 4.07 -49.19 -25.17
C LEU A 568 3.73 -48.69 -26.59
N LEU A 569 4.64 -47.95 -27.23
CA LEU A 569 4.54 -47.55 -28.63
C LEU A 569 4.68 -48.72 -29.62
N ARG A 570 4.89 -49.95 -29.16
CA ARG A 570 4.76 -51.17 -29.98
C ARG A 570 3.45 -51.93 -29.73
N SER A 571 2.71 -51.61 -28.68
CA SER A 571 1.43 -52.25 -28.32
C SER A 571 0.24 -51.64 -29.07
N ASP A 572 -0.97 -52.19 -28.93
CA ASP A 572 -2.18 -51.63 -29.56
C ASP A 572 -2.70 -50.34 -28.90
N GLU A 573 -2.02 -49.82 -27.87
CA GLU A 573 -2.44 -48.59 -27.19
C GLU A 573 -2.22 -47.34 -28.08
N LEU A 574 -3.21 -46.44 -28.09
CA LEU A 574 -3.22 -45.23 -28.91
C LEU A 574 -3.06 -43.99 -28.05
N PHE A 575 -2.31 -43.02 -28.57
CA PHE A 575 -2.09 -41.70 -27.96
C PHE A 575 -2.43 -40.61 -28.97
N ASP A 576 -3.02 -39.52 -28.50
CA ASP A 576 -3.29 -38.32 -29.31
C ASP A 576 -2.05 -37.45 -29.49
N LEU A 577 -1.05 -37.59 -28.61
CA LEU A 577 0.21 -36.85 -28.62
C LEU A 577 1.31 -37.64 -27.91
N VAL A 578 2.52 -37.62 -28.47
CA VAL A 578 3.73 -38.04 -27.77
C VAL A 578 4.58 -36.81 -27.46
N VAL A 579 4.95 -36.65 -26.19
CA VAL A 579 5.83 -35.57 -25.73
C VAL A 579 7.20 -36.17 -25.43
N LEU A 580 8.23 -35.69 -26.12
CA LEU A 580 9.62 -36.05 -25.87
C LEU A 580 10.19 -35.07 -24.84
N SER A 581 10.43 -35.54 -23.62
CA SER A 581 10.91 -34.68 -22.53
C SER A 581 12.34 -34.18 -22.78
N PRO A 582 12.79 -33.17 -22.01
CA PRO A 582 14.20 -32.91 -21.82
C PRO A 582 14.94 -34.12 -21.24
N GLY A 583 16.28 -34.06 -21.25
CA GLY A 583 17.17 -35.08 -20.69
C GLY A 583 18.62 -34.62 -20.76
N PRO A 584 19.53 -35.27 -20.00
CA PRO A 584 20.96 -35.03 -20.11
C PRO A 584 21.54 -35.63 -21.41
N GLY A 585 22.84 -35.43 -21.66
CA GLY A 585 23.55 -36.16 -22.72
C GLY A 585 23.07 -35.86 -24.14
N ARG A 586 23.24 -36.84 -25.04
CA ARG A 586 22.87 -36.76 -26.46
C ARG A 586 21.62 -37.59 -26.80
N PRO A 587 20.89 -37.26 -27.88
CA PRO A 587 19.70 -38.02 -28.29
C PRO A 587 19.93 -39.53 -28.48
N GLU A 588 21.11 -39.92 -28.95
CA GLU A 588 21.49 -41.31 -29.19
C GLU A 588 21.48 -42.17 -27.91
N GLU A 589 21.83 -41.60 -26.76
CA GLU A 589 21.90 -42.32 -25.47
C GLU A 589 20.52 -42.84 -25.02
N PHE A 590 19.46 -42.18 -25.49
CA PHE A 590 18.08 -42.55 -25.18
C PHE A 590 17.37 -43.26 -26.32
N ASN A 591 18.06 -43.60 -27.41
CA ASN A 591 17.50 -44.14 -28.65
C ASN A 591 16.30 -43.30 -29.16
N LEU A 592 16.43 -41.97 -29.14
CA LEU A 592 15.36 -41.07 -29.56
C LEU A 592 14.92 -41.31 -31.01
N ASN A 593 15.85 -41.70 -31.88
CA ASN A 593 15.57 -42.05 -33.27
C ASN A 593 14.51 -43.16 -33.38
N GLU A 594 14.68 -44.27 -32.66
CA GLU A 594 13.71 -45.36 -32.66
C GLU A 594 12.34 -44.92 -32.12
N THR A 595 12.32 -44.09 -31.06
CA THR A 595 11.07 -43.54 -30.52
C THR A 595 10.33 -42.70 -31.57
N ILE A 596 11.05 -41.83 -32.29
CA ILE A 596 10.47 -40.96 -33.34
C ILE A 596 9.95 -41.80 -34.52
N GLU A 597 10.69 -42.82 -34.97
CA GLU A 597 10.25 -43.75 -36.02
C GLU A 597 8.94 -44.47 -35.65
N LEU A 598 8.81 -44.91 -34.40
CA LEU A 598 7.59 -45.54 -33.90
C LEU A 598 6.40 -44.56 -33.93
N CYS A 599 6.61 -43.29 -33.54
CA CYS A 599 5.58 -42.25 -33.62
C CYS A 599 5.16 -41.97 -35.07
N LEU A 600 6.13 -41.85 -35.99
CA LEU A 600 5.88 -41.61 -37.41
C LEU A 600 5.10 -42.75 -38.06
N LYS A 601 5.47 -44.00 -37.78
CA LYS A 601 4.78 -45.19 -38.30
C LYS A 601 3.33 -45.28 -37.85
N ARG A 602 3.01 -44.70 -36.69
CA ARG A 602 1.65 -44.62 -36.14
C ARG A 602 0.91 -43.32 -36.48
N GLU A 603 1.56 -42.41 -37.20
CA GLU A 603 1.04 -41.08 -37.52
C GLU A 603 0.62 -40.26 -36.27
N VAL A 604 1.29 -40.48 -35.13
CA VAL A 604 0.99 -39.77 -33.88
C VAL A 604 1.77 -38.45 -33.84
N PRO A 605 1.11 -37.31 -33.52
CA PRO A 605 1.78 -36.03 -33.31
C PRO A 605 2.89 -36.09 -32.26
N VAL A 606 3.96 -35.32 -32.47
CA VAL A 606 5.11 -35.27 -31.57
C VAL A 606 5.42 -33.83 -31.15
N PHE A 607 5.60 -33.61 -29.85
CA PHE A 607 6.13 -32.36 -29.31
C PHE A 607 7.44 -32.59 -28.56
N GLY A 608 8.52 -31.95 -28.99
CA GLY A 608 9.84 -32.08 -28.38
C GLY A 608 10.20 -30.90 -27.48
N VAL A 609 10.78 -31.17 -26.30
CA VAL A 609 11.32 -30.14 -25.41
C VAL A 609 12.80 -30.41 -25.14
N CYS A 610 13.65 -29.40 -25.35
CA CYS A 610 15.11 -29.46 -25.14
C CYS A 610 15.77 -30.65 -25.86
N LEU A 611 16.11 -31.75 -25.16
CA LEU A 611 16.62 -32.97 -25.76
C LEU A 611 15.66 -33.55 -26.82
N GLY A 612 14.35 -33.38 -26.63
CA GLY A 612 13.34 -33.76 -27.62
C GLY A 612 13.45 -32.96 -28.93
N LEU A 613 13.73 -31.64 -28.87
CA LEU A 613 14.02 -30.86 -30.08
C LEU A 613 15.28 -31.35 -30.76
N GLN A 614 16.33 -31.58 -29.98
CA GLN A 614 17.64 -32.02 -30.49
C GLN A 614 17.51 -33.37 -31.21
N GLY A 615 16.78 -34.32 -30.62
CA GLY A 615 16.50 -35.62 -31.24
C GLY A 615 15.66 -35.51 -32.52
N LEU A 616 14.67 -34.61 -32.56
CA LEU A 616 13.88 -34.37 -33.77
C LEU A 616 14.71 -33.74 -34.88
N VAL A 617 15.56 -32.76 -34.58
CA VAL A 617 16.44 -32.15 -35.58
C VAL A 617 17.41 -33.18 -36.15
N GLU A 618 18.06 -33.97 -35.29
CA GLU A 618 19.02 -35.01 -35.71
C GLU A 618 18.36 -36.12 -36.54
N HIS A 619 17.17 -36.61 -36.12
CA HIS A 619 16.44 -37.66 -36.84
C HIS A 619 16.10 -37.25 -38.28
N PHE A 620 15.73 -35.99 -38.51
CA PHE A 620 15.41 -35.48 -39.84
C PHE A 620 16.64 -35.02 -40.65
N GLY A 621 17.85 -35.31 -40.20
CA GLY A 621 19.10 -35.05 -40.93
C GLY A 621 19.74 -33.68 -40.64
N GLY A 622 19.35 -33.02 -39.54
CA GLY A 622 20.04 -31.85 -39.01
C GLY A 622 21.31 -32.19 -38.23
N GLU A 623 22.00 -31.16 -37.74
CA GLU A 623 23.24 -31.30 -36.95
C GLU A 623 23.12 -30.55 -35.61
N LEU A 624 23.74 -31.11 -34.57
CA LEU A 624 23.81 -30.51 -33.25
C LEU A 624 25.21 -29.92 -33.00
N GLY A 625 25.23 -28.68 -32.52
CA GLY A 625 26.44 -28.01 -32.02
C GLY A 625 26.51 -28.00 -30.50
N VAL A 626 27.66 -27.59 -29.97
CA VAL A 626 27.87 -27.30 -28.55
C VAL A 626 28.06 -25.79 -28.41
N LEU A 627 27.31 -25.16 -27.51
CA LEU A 627 27.49 -23.74 -27.21
C LEU A 627 28.87 -23.49 -26.60
N GLU A 628 29.51 -22.40 -27.02
CA GLU A 628 30.77 -21.94 -26.40
C GLU A 628 30.56 -21.64 -24.91
N TYR A 629 29.40 -21.10 -24.56
CA TYR A 629 28.98 -20.85 -23.19
C TYR A 629 27.68 -21.62 -22.86
N PRO A 630 27.71 -22.60 -21.93
CA PRO A 630 26.53 -23.35 -21.52
C PRO A 630 25.42 -22.49 -20.91
N GLN A 631 24.18 -22.78 -21.26
CA GLN A 631 23.00 -22.03 -20.80
C GLN A 631 22.20 -22.89 -19.83
N HIS A 632 22.68 -22.99 -18.58
CA HIS A 632 22.07 -23.79 -17.51
C HIS A 632 21.38 -22.88 -16.50
N GLY A 633 20.05 -22.90 -16.47
CA GLY A 633 19.26 -22.06 -15.56
C GLY A 633 19.31 -20.57 -15.90
N LYS A 634 19.49 -20.24 -17.18
CA LYS A 634 19.59 -18.86 -17.66
C LYS A 634 18.30 -18.43 -18.35
N ALA A 635 17.87 -17.20 -18.09
CA ALA A 635 16.77 -16.61 -18.83
C ALA A 635 17.27 -16.04 -20.15
N ALA A 636 16.44 -16.10 -21.19
CA ALA A 636 16.69 -15.48 -22.48
C ALA A 636 15.40 -14.90 -23.05
N ILE A 637 15.52 -13.84 -23.86
CA ILE A 637 14.41 -13.33 -24.67
C ILE A 637 14.40 -14.06 -26.01
N ILE A 638 13.24 -14.59 -26.36
CA ILE A 638 13.01 -15.32 -27.60
C ILE A 638 12.31 -14.39 -28.59
N GLU A 639 12.78 -14.38 -29.82
CA GLU A 639 12.20 -13.66 -30.95
C GLU A 639 11.48 -14.65 -31.88
N VAL A 640 10.19 -14.40 -32.13
CA VAL A 640 9.37 -15.18 -33.07
C VAL A 640 9.65 -14.71 -34.49
N LEU A 641 10.18 -15.61 -35.33
CA LEU A 641 10.56 -15.29 -36.72
C LEU A 641 9.45 -15.57 -37.73
N HIS A 642 8.71 -16.67 -37.52
CA HIS A 642 7.71 -17.16 -38.45
C HIS A 642 6.42 -17.54 -37.72
N ALA A 643 5.28 -17.38 -38.40
CA ALA A 643 4.00 -17.82 -37.87
C ALA A 643 4.01 -19.34 -37.63
N SER A 644 3.55 -19.73 -36.45
CA SER A 644 3.45 -21.13 -35.98
C SER A 644 2.22 -21.23 -35.09
N TYR A 645 1.60 -22.41 -35.05
CA TYR A 645 0.52 -22.65 -34.08
C TYR A 645 1.00 -22.50 -32.63
N LEU A 646 2.30 -22.70 -32.37
CA LEU A 646 2.87 -22.56 -31.03
C LEU A 646 2.72 -21.13 -30.48
N TRP A 647 2.71 -20.12 -31.35
CA TRP A 647 2.75 -18.70 -30.96
C TRP A 647 1.40 -18.01 -30.99
N GLU A 648 0.31 -18.75 -31.22
CA GLU A 648 -1.03 -18.16 -31.27
C GLU A 648 -1.37 -17.45 -29.95
N GLY A 649 -1.64 -16.14 -30.03
CA GLY A 649 -1.93 -15.29 -28.87
C GLY A 649 -0.71 -14.90 -28.02
N MET A 650 0.51 -15.22 -28.45
CA MET A 650 1.75 -14.84 -27.77
C MET A 650 2.36 -13.56 -28.37
N PRO A 651 3.11 -12.76 -27.59
CA PRO A 651 3.87 -11.64 -28.13
C PRO A 651 5.03 -12.12 -29.00
N ASN A 652 5.51 -11.27 -29.91
CA ASN A 652 6.66 -11.57 -30.77
C ASN A 652 7.98 -11.72 -29.99
N HIS A 653 8.03 -11.19 -28.76
CA HIS A 653 9.17 -11.30 -27.84
C HIS A 653 8.69 -11.74 -26.46
N PHE A 654 9.29 -12.79 -25.89
CA PHE A 654 8.98 -13.24 -24.53
C PHE A 654 10.17 -13.95 -23.87
N LYS A 655 10.13 -14.02 -22.54
CA LYS A 655 11.20 -14.58 -21.72
C LYS A 655 10.99 -16.08 -21.46
N VAL A 656 12.05 -16.87 -21.56
CA VAL A 656 12.05 -18.33 -21.29
C VAL A 656 13.27 -18.77 -20.49
N GLY A 657 13.23 -20.00 -19.97
CA GLY A 657 14.37 -20.64 -19.29
C GLY A 657 15.14 -21.60 -20.20
N ARG A 658 16.46 -21.44 -20.28
CA ARG A 658 17.39 -22.31 -21.01
C ARG A 658 18.12 -23.23 -20.03
N TYR A 659 18.17 -24.52 -20.37
CA TYR A 659 18.92 -25.57 -19.66
C TYR A 659 19.61 -26.50 -20.67
N HIS A 660 20.45 -25.94 -21.53
CA HIS A 660 21.08 -26.71 -22.60
C HIS A 660 22.52 -26.25 -22.89
N SER A 661 23.36 -27.23 -23.23
CA SER A 661 24.69 -27.01 -23.83
C SER A 661 24.68 -27.33 -25.32
N LEU A 662 23.86 -28.29 -25.72
CA LEU A 662 23.67 -28.65 -27.11
C LEU A 662 22.58 -27.76 -27.74
N TYR A 663 22.69 -27.52 -29.03
CA TYR A 663 21.68 -26.79 -29.79
C TYR A 663 21.68 -27.26 -31.25
N ALA A 664 20.58 -27.01 -31.96
CA ALA A 664 20.52 -27.25 -33.40
C ALA A 664 21.43 -26.25 -34.14
N SER A 665 22.59 -26.70 -34.62
CA SER A 665 23.50 -25.89 -35.43
C SER A 665 23.09 -25.84 -36.89
N LYS A 666 22.39 -26.89 -37.36
CA LYS A 666 21.83 -26.96 -38.70
C LYS A 666 20.46 -27.64 -38.65
N VAL A 667 19.43 -26.89 -39.08
CA VAL A 667 18.05 -27.38 -39.16
C VAL A 667 17.78 -27.91 -40.57
N PRO A 668 17.21 -29.11 -40.73
CA PRO A 668 16.98 -29.70 -42.06
C PRO A 668 15.86 -28.99 -42.83
N ASP A 669 15.89 -29.06 -44.15
CA ASP A 669 14.94 -28.36 -45.05
C ASP A 669 13.47 -28.72 -44.83
N CYS A 670 13.17 -29.87 -44.22
CA CYS A 670 11.80 -30.28 -43.90
C CYS A 670 11.23 -29.55 -42.66
N GLN A 671 12.06 -28.81 -41.93
CA GLN A 671 11.66 -28.04 -40.75
C GLN A 671 11.82 -26.54 -40.99
N THR A 672 10.99 -25.75 -40.34
CA THR A 672 11.06 -24.29 -40.31
C THR A 672 11.51 -23.87 -38.91
N ILE A 673 12.51 -23.00 -38.82
CA ILE A 673 12.88 -22.34 -37.56
C ILE A 673 11.79 -21.32 -37.25
N THR A 674 11.08 -21.48 -36.13
CA THR A 674 9.95 -20.59 -35.81
C THR A 674 10.33 -19.52 -34.77
N ALA A 675 11.40 -19.75 -34.01
CA ALA A 675 11.93 -18.78 -33.06
C ALA A 675 13.43 -18.96 -32.78
N VAL A 676 14.11 -17.87 -32.40
CA VAL A 676 15.53 -17.83 -32.00
C VAL A 676 15.72 -17.04 -30.71
N SER A 677 16.86 -17.20 -30.03
CA SER A 677 17.23 -16.32 -28.92
C SER A 677 17.75 -14.99 -29.47
N GLN A 678 17.27 -13.89 -28.88
CA GLN A 678 17.67 -12.55 -29.29
C GLN A 678 19.16 -12.30 -29.01
N GLU A 679 19.72 -12.91 -27.94
CA GLU A 679 21.08 -12.66 -27.48
C GLU A 679 22.15 -13.35 -28.34
N ASP A 680 21.92 -14.59 -28.78
CA ASP A 680 22.94 -15.40 -29.45
C ASP A 680 22.47 -16.06 -30.76
N GLN A 681 21.25 -15.76 -31.21
CA GLN A 681 20.65 -16.27 -32.45
C GLN A 681 20.54 -17.81 -32.51
N VAL A 682 20.66 -18.48 -31.36
CA VAL A 682 20.50 -19.93 -31.28
C VAL A 682 19.05 -20.31 -31.57
N VAL A 683 18.84 -21.40 -32.31
CA VAL A 683 17.52 -21.94 -32.63
C VAL A 683 16.77 -22.32 -31.35
N MET A 684 15.59 -21.74 -31.17
CA MET A 684 14.78 -21.92 -29.96
C MET A 684 13.50 -22.71 -30.19
N ALA A 685 13.04 -22.80 -31.44
CA ALA A 685 11.91 -23.63 -31.80
C ALA A 685 11.93 -24.01 -33.29
N VAL A 686 11.41 -25.20 -33.59
CA VAL A 686 11.25 -25.72 -34.94
C VAL A 686 9.86 -26.32 -35.13
N GLU A 687 9.35 -26.25 -36.35
CA GLU A 687 8.09 -26.89 -36.76
C GLU A 687 8.29 -27.61 -38.10
N HIS A 688 7.83 -28.86 -38.21
CA HIS A 688 7.90 -29.62 -39.45
C HIS A 688 6.90 -29.09 -40.47
N LYS A 689 7.32 -28.91 -41.73
CA LYS A 689 6.50 -28.25 -42.77
C LYS A 689 5.21 -29.00 -43.12
N THR A 690 5.19 -30.32 -42.97
CA THR A 690 4.07 -31.19 -43.39
C THR A 690 3.54 -32.16 -42.33
N LEU A 691 4.31 -32.40 -41.26
CA LEU A 691 3.98 -33.40 -40.23
C LEU A 691 3.56 -32.68 -38.96
N PRO A 692 2.68 -33.26 -38.12
CA PRO A 692 2.26 -32.66 -36.86
C PRO A 692 3.36 -32.77 -35.78
N ILE A 693 4.51 -32.14 -36.06
CA ILE A 693 5.71 -32.20 -35.25
C ILE A 693 6.20 -30.77 -35.01
N SER A 694 6.34 -30.41 -33.76
CA SER A 694 7.02 -29.18 -33.36
C SER A 694 7.87 -29.40 -32.12
N ALA A 695 8.80 -28.50 -31.88
CA ALA A 695 9.66 -28.60 -30.71
C ALA A 695 10.17 -27.24 -30.27
N VAL A 696 10.53 -27.15 -29.00
CA VAL A 696 11.19 -25.99 -28.37
C VAL A 696 12.47 -26.42 -27.69
N GLN A 697 13.51 -25.58 -27.77
CA GLN A 697 14.83 -25.85 -27.15
C GLN A 697 14.84 -25.44 -25.67
N PHE A 698 14.05 -24.43 -25.31
CA PHE A 698 13.87 -23.96 -23.94
C PHE A 698 12.85 -24.81 -23.19
N HIS A 699 12.76 -24.60 -21.88
CA HIS A 699 11.88 -25.34 -20.98
C HIS A 699 10.61 -24.54 -20.67
N PRO A 700 9.46 -24.82 -21.32
CA PRO A 700 8.21 -24.11 -21.05
C PRO A 700 7.72 -24.30 -19.60
N GLU A 701 8.10 -25.38 -18.94
CA GLU A 701 7.77 -25.69 -17.55
C GLU A 701 8.63 -24.94 -16.52
N SER A 702 9.66 -24.21 -16.96
CA SER A 702 10.59 -23.53 -16.07
C SER A 702 9.96 -22.35 -15.33
N ILE A 703 10.36 -22.13 -14.07
CA ILE A 703 10.04 -20.90 -13.31
C ILE A 703 10.42 -19.61 -14.08
N LEU A 704 11.43 -19.68 -14.94
CA LEU A 704 11.89 -18.55 -15.76
C LEU A 704 10.93 -18.21 -16.92
N ALA A 705 9.99 -19.09 -17.24
CA ALA A 705 8.97 -18.94 -18.27
C ALA A 705 7.56 -18.68 -17.69
N LEU A 706 7.44 -18.50 -16.37
CA LEU A 706 6.16 -18.24 -15.70
C LEU A 706 5.65 -16.81 -15.88
N GLY A 707 6.54 -15.83 -16.11
CA GLY A 707 6.15 -14.47 -16.46
C GLY A 707 5.29 -14.45 -17.72
N ASN A 708 4.16 -13.73 -17.69
CA ASN A 708 3.16 -13.67 -18.77
C ASN A 708 2.53 -15.02 -19.19
N LYS A 709 2.65 -16.09 -18.37
CA LYS A 709 2.10 -17.43 -18.65
C LYS A 709 2.58 -18.09 -19.95
N ALA A 710 3.74 -17.67 -20.49
CA ALA A 710 4.26 -18.13 -21.77
C ALA A 710 4.34 -19.66 -21.87
N GLY A 711 4.85 -20.33 -20.83
CA GLY A 711 4.94 -21.78 -20.77
C GLY A 711 3.60 -22.50 -20.98
N MET A 712 2.58 -22.12 -20.20
CA MET A 712 1.25 -22.74 -20.27
C MET A 712 0.56 -22.45 -21.61
N SER A 713 0.70 -21.23 -22.16
CA SER A 713 0.14 -20.88 -23.47
C SER A 713 0.70 -21.75 -24.59
N ILE A 714 1.99 -22.08 -24.57
CA ILE A 714 2.60 -23.01 -25.54
C ILE A 714 1.96 -24.39 -25.44
N ILE A 715 1.79 -24.92 -24.21
CA ILE A 715 1.15 -26.22 -23.99
C ILE A 715 -0.30 -26.22 -24.47
N GLU A 716 -1.08 -25.17 -24.17
CA GLU A 716 -2.46 -25.03 -24.65
C GLU A 716 -2.51 -25.00 -26.18
N ASN A 717 -1.56 -24.33 -26.84
CA ASN A 717 -1.48 -24.25 -28.29
C ASN A 717 -1.11 -25.59 -28.93
N VAL A 718 -0.22 -26.38 -28.31
CA VAL A 718 0.06 -27.77 -28.71
C VAL A 718 -1.21 -28.62 -28.62
N ILE A 719 -1.99 -28.48 -27.55
CA ILE A 719 -3.26 -29.21 -27.38
C ILE A 719 -4.32 -28.75 -28.40
N LYS A 720 -4.42 -27.45 -28.72
CA LYS A 720 -5.34 -26.98 -29.76
C LYS A 720 -5.00 -27.53 -31.14
N ALA A 721 -3.71 -27.63 -31.47
CA ALA A 721 -3.27 -28.15 -32.76
C ALA A 721 -3.70 -29.61 -32.99
N ILE A 722 -3.76 -30.43 -31.93
CA ILE A 722 -4.26 -31.82 -32.02
C ILE A 722 -5.80 -31.90 -32.09
N LEU A 723 -6.55 -30.85 -31.69
CA LEU A 723 -8.02 -30.80 -31.82
C LEU A 723 -8.49 -30.50 -33.26
N GLY A 724 -7.68 -29.80 -34.06
CA GLY A 724 -8.03 -29.38 -35.43
C GLY A 724 -8.14 -30.51 -36.46
N LYS A 725 -7.69 -31.73 -36.14
CA LYS A 725 -7.76 -32.90 -37.03
C LYS A 725 -8.92 -33.82 -36.63
N LYS A 726 -10.10 -33.64 -37.24
CA LYS A 726 -11.23 -34.60 -37.10
C LYS A 726 -10.89 -35.95 -37.74
N ASN A 727 -11.10 -37.01 -36.95
CA ASN A 727 -11.20 -38.42 -37.33
C ASN A 727 -11.74 -38.67 -38.76
N HIS A 728 -10.88 -39.13 -39.68
CA HIS A 728 -11.31 -40.01 -40.78
C HIS A 728 -11.36 -41.44 -40.24
N ARG A 729 -12.39 -41.77 -39.45
CA ARG A 729 -12.75 -43.17 -39.21
C ARG A 729 -13.68 -43.61 -40.35
N ILE A 730 -13.09 -44.29 -41.34
CA ILE A 730 -13.81 -45.08 -42.32
C ILE A 730 -14.54 -46.18 -41.53
N VAL A 731 -15.85 -46.07 -41.41
CA VAL A 731 -16.71 -47.19 -41.00
C VAL A 731 -16.93 -48.01 -42.26
N ASP A 732 -16.21 -49.13 -42.36
CA ASP A 732 -16.39 -50.13 -43.39
C ASP A 732 -17.75 -50.82 -43.19
N ASN A 733 -18.62 -50.71 -44.19
CA ASN A 733 -19.93 -51.33 -44.21
C ASN A 733 -19.79 -52.84 -44.44
N ARG A 734 -20.08 -53.64 -43.42
CA ARG A 734 -20.53 -55.04 -43.59
C ARG A 734 -21.75 -55.35 -42.74
N ARG A 735 -22.93 -55.07 -43.29
CA ARG A 735 -23.99 -56.05 -43.54
C ARG A 735 -25.04 -55.49 -44.48
#